data_AF-A0A964VS38-F1
#
_entry.id   AF-A0A964VS38-F1
#
_cell.length_a   1.000
_cell.length_b   1.000
_cell.length_c   1.000
_cell.angle_alpha   90.00
_cell.angle_beta   90.00
_cell.angle_gamma   90.00
#
_symmetry.space_group_name_H-M   'P 1'
#
loop_
_entity.id
_entity.type
_entity.pdbx_description
1 polymer ?
#
loop_
_entity_poly.entity_id
_entity_poly.type
_entity_poly.pdbx_seq_one_letter_code
_entity_poly.pdbx_strand_id
1 'polypeptide(L)'
;MVANTNDNGSGSLRQVIADAAADDTITFATNLSGSTILLTNGELLLNKNLAIDASALFVSLQINGNGASRIFKVPSNATVVLSALTITNGYNAEGGGIHNAGNLTLNQTTLVGNRAAGIIGTNGGNGSGGGIYNTGSLTVNQSTLSGNSATGSYGSSGNGGSIFNAGTLTMNQSTLSGNSAWGGYGGSSGSGNGGSGNGGSIFNAGDLTMNHSTLSVNWAFGGYAGIGSGAGGTGGSGTGGSIFNAGNLTMNQSTSSGNLAAGPGNGYGGGIFNADTMMMNQSTLSGNSATGGEGVNGYGGGIYNAGMLTVNQCTLSANSAAGGSGYMGRYSYPPGSGGVGGNGAGGGIYNAGPLTVDRSTLSANLAAGGSGGEGGPNGDGTGGTGGTGGTGNGGSIFNAGNLTMDQSTLSGNSARGGPGGLGGLSCVHSYCSRSYGGTGGNGSGGGGYNTGTLTMRQSTLSSNSVAGGPGGFGDFGVGAPGSAVAGGIYQSNVLTLFNSIVAGNIPSEFFGTFTATGNNIANGNPLLAPLGYYGGPTKTQPPMAGSPAIDAGAATTFTNDQRGFPRQRGPAPEIGAVEGVFNVAIPLANLTRLANGTVQLAITSFSGPAHTVLAATNVALPRNGWSNLGSAAENPPGSGLFQFTDLQATNYAQRFYQISVPVR
;
A
#
# COMPACT_ATOMS: atom_id res chain seq x y z
N MET A 1 -38.64 -18.01 13.12
CA MET A 1 -38.67 -17.00 12.02
C MET A 1 -39.02 -15.64 12.62
N VAL A 2 -38.31 -14.59 12.19
CA VAL A 2 -38.58 -13.19 12.57
C VAL A 2 -39.69 -12.62 11.70
N ALA A 3 -40.69 -11.99 12.32
CA ALA A 3 -41.93 -11.58 11.66
C ALA A 3 -42.17 -10.05 11.66
N ASN A 4 -41.46 -9.30 12.49
CA ASN A 4 -41.62 -7.84 12.60
C ASN A 4 -40.28 -7.15 12.93
N THR A 5 -40.28 -5.82 12.86
CA THR A 5 -39.12 -4.96 13.13
C THR A 5 -38.99 -4.52 14.58
N ASN A 6 -39.84 -5.03 15.48
CA ASN A 6 -39.79 -4.65 16.88
C ASN A 6 -38.51 -5.19 17.53
N ASP A 7 -37.98 -4.46 18.49
CA ASP A 7 -36.80 -4.90 19.26
C ASP A 7 -37.14 -5.98 20.30
N ASN A 8 -38.39 -6.03 20.77
CA ASN A 8 -38.84 -6.99 21.76
C ASN A 8 -40.27 -7.48 21.46
N GLY A 9 -40.70 -8.48 22.24
CA GLY A 9 -42.01 -9.10 22.09
C GLY A 9 -42.07 -10.15 20.97
N SER A 10 -43.24 -10.77 20.85
CA SER A 10 -43.45 -11.89 19.91
C SER A 10 -43.11 -11.50 18.46
N GLY A 11 -42.39 -12.39 17.78
CA GLY A 11 -41.96 -12.21 16.39
C GLY A 11 -40.76 -11.28 16.16
N SER A 12 -40.23 -10.64 17.21
CA SER A 12 -38.98 -9.86 17.14
C SER A 12 -37.76 -10.76 16.99
N LEU A 13 -36.65 -10.23 16.44
CA LEU A 13 -35.38 -10.96 16.35
C LEU A 13 -34.90 -11.41 17.74
N ARG A 14 -35.02 -10.54 18.75
CA ARG A 14 -34.60 -10.82 20.13
C ARG A 14 -35.35 -12.01 20.73
N GLN A 15 -36.68 -12.04 20.57
CA GLN A 15 -37.49 -13.15 21.06
C GLN A 15 -37.15 -14.45 20.31
N VAL A 16 -37.00 -14.39 18.99
CA VAL A 16 -36.68 -15.56 18.18
C VAL A 16 -35.30 -16.14 18.53
N ILE A 17 -34.31 -15.31 18.86
CA ILE A 17 -33.00 -15.77 19.38
C ILE A 17 -33.15 -16.48 20.73
N ALA A 18 -33.97 -15.93 21.62
CA ALA A 18 -34.23 -16.53 22.93
C ALA A 18 -34.87 -17.92 22.79
N ASP A 19 -35.87 -18.03 21.91
CA ASP A 19 -36.66 -19.25 21.70
C ASP A 19 -35.93 -20.34 20.89
N ALA A 20 -34.95 -19.96 20.05
CA ALA A 20 -34.21 -20.90 19.21
C ALA A 20 -33.44 -21.95 20.03
N ALA A 21 -33.42 -23.19 19.56
CA ALA A 21 -32.53 -24.23 20.06
C ALA A 21 -31.10 -24.00 19.54
N ALA A 22 -30.12 -24.74 20.10
CA ALA A 22 -28.79 -24.78 19.50
C ALA A 22 -28.86 -25.41 18.10
N ASP A 23 -28.02 -24.91 17.20
CA ASP A 23 -27.90 -25.29 15.79
C ASP A 23 -29.10 -24.90 14.90
N ASP A 24 -30.06 -24.13 15.43
CA ASP A 24 -31.16 -23.57 14.64
C ASP A 24 -30.68 -22.50 13.65
N THR A 25 -31.41 -22.39 12.54
CA THR A 25 -31.29 -21.29 11.57
C THR A 25 -32.48 -20.33 11.70
N ILE A 26 -32.19 -19.10 12.11
CA ILE A 26 -33.14 -18.00 12.21
C ILE A 26 -33.25 -17.30 10.85
N THR A 27 -34.44 -17.35 10.27
CA THR A 27 -34.78 -16.66 9.00
C THR A 27 -35.77 -15.52 9.22
N PHE A 28 -35.96 -14.70 8.18
CA PHE A 28 -36.82 -13.51 8.20
C PHE A 28 -38.01 -13.67 7.25
N ALA A 29 -39.17 -13.19 7.68
CA ALA A 29 -40.33 -13.05 6.80
C ALA A 29 -40.02 -12.08 5.65
N THR A 30 -40.51 -12.38 4.45
CA THR A 30 -40.16 -11.64 3.21
C THR A 30 -40.60 -10.18 3.22
N ASN A 31 -41.64 -9.84 3.99
CA ASN A 31 -42.09 -8.46 4.19
C ASN A 31 -41.07 -7.57 4.93
N LEU A 32 -40.01 -8.16 5.51
CA LEU A 32 -38.93 -7.42 6.16
C LEU A 32 -37.80 -7.02 5.20
N SER A 33 -37.88 -7.37 3.92
CA SER A 33 -36.89 -6.97 2.92
C SER A 33 -36.68 -5.45 2.91
N GLY A 34 -35.44 -5.00 3.11
CA GLY A 34 -35.06 -3.58 3.19
C GLY A 34 -35.52 -2.84 4.44
N SER A 35 -36.10 -3.55 5.43
CA SER A 35 -36.53 -2.96 6.69
C SER A 35 -35.35 -2.73 7.66
N THR A 36 -35.61 -1.97 8.72
CA THR A 36 -34.67 -1.74 9.82
C THR A 36 -35.25 -2.24 11.12
N ILE A 37 -34.52 -3.13 11.80
CA ILE A 37 -34.74 -3.51 13.20
C ILE A 37 -33.89 -2.55 14.05
N LEU A 38 -34.55 -1.65 14.77
CA LEU A 38 -33.89 -0.66 15.62
C LEU A 38 -33.77 -1.19 17.06
N LEU A 39 -32.54 -1.33 17.57
CA LEU A 39 -32.31 -1.80 18.93
C LEU A 39 -32.43 -0.64 19.94
N THR A 40 -33.23 -0.87 20.97
CA THR A 40 -33.50 0.07 22.08
C THR A 40 -33.30 -0.57 23.46
N ASN A 41 -33.19 -1.90 23.52
CA ASN A 41 -33.02 -2.71 24.73
C ASN A 41 -31.62 -3.36 24.81
N GLY A 42 -30.61 -2.73 24.20
CA GLY A 42 -29.22 -3.17 24.25
C GLY A 42 -28.85 -4.29 23.27
N GLU A 43 -27.70 -4.91 23.49
CA GLU A 43 -27.11 -5.92 22.59
C GLU A 43 -27.94 -7.21 22.50
N LEU A 44 -27.79 -7.92 21.38
CA LEU A 44 -28.32 -9.26 21.15
C LEU A 44 -27.25 -10.30 21.51
N LEU A 45 -27.52 -11.09 22.53
CA LEU A 45 -26.61 -12.14 23.02
C LEU A 45 -26.81 -13.44 22.21
N LEU A 46 -25.76 -13.91 21.55
CA LEU A 46 -25.75 -15.13 20.75
C LEU A 46 -24.93 -16.22 21.48
N ASN A 47 -25.50 -16.80 22.55
CA ASN A 47 -24.82 -17.68 23.50
C ASN A 47 -24.95 -19.19 23.22
N LYS A 48 -25.44 -19.55 22.03
CA LYS A 48 -25.63 -20.92 21.56
C LYS A 48 -25.18 -21.00 20.11
N ASN A 49 -24.95 -22.21 19.60
CA ASN A 49 -24.70 -22.39 18.19
C ASN A 49 -25.94 -21.96 17.41
N LEU A 50 -25.81 -21.10 16.40
CA LEU A 50 -26.94 -20.63 15.62
C LEU A 50 -26.50 -20.01 14.29
N ALA A 51 -27.40 -20.03 13.31
CA ALA A 51 -27.29 -19.22 12.10
C ALA A 51 -28.38 -18.15 12.08
N ILE A 52 -28.06 -16.94 11.65
CA ILE A 52 -29.03 -15.88 11.32
C ILE A 52 -28.85 -15.56 9.85
N ASP A 53 -29.88 -15.85 9.06
CA ASP A 53 -29.81 -15.83 7.61
C ASP A 53 -30.90 -14.96 6.99
N ALA A 54 -30.48 -13.85 6.39
CA ALA A 54 -31.32 -12.93 5.64
C ALA A 54 -31.18 -13.09 4.12
N SER A 55 -30.50 -14.13 3.62
CA SER A 55 -30.22 -14.33 2.19
C SER A 55 -31.47 -14.53 1.33
N ALA A 56 -32.59 -14.91 1.93
CA ALA A 56 -33.89 -15.00 1.26
C ALA A 56 -34.55 -13.63 1.00
N LEU A 57 -34.02 -12.52 1.53
CA LEU A 57 -34.55 -11.18 1.32
C LEU A 57 -33.94 -10.53 0.07
N PHE A 58 -34.76 -9.81 -0.69
CA PHE A 58 -34.32 -9.15 -1.92
C PHE A 58 -33.48 -7.90 -1.68
N VAL A 59 -33.71 -7.23 -0.54
CA VAL A 59 -32.98 -6.04 -0.11
C VAL A 59 -32.49 -6.30 1.32
N SER A 60 -31.21 -6.01 1.56
CA SER A 60 -30.55 -6.27 2.84
C SER A 60 -31.33 -5.67 4.01
N LEU A 61 -31.58 -6.50 5.03
CA LEU A 61 -32.20 -6.09 6.29
C LEU A 61 -31.16 -5.41 7.18
N GLN A 62 -31.51 -4.28 7.78
CA GLN A 62 -30.65 -3.58 8.72
C GLN A 62 -30.95 -3.96 10.16
N ILE A 63 -29.91 -4.29 10.93
CA ILE A 63 -29.94 -4.32 12.39
C ILE A 63 -29.17 -3.10 12.88
N ASN A 64 -29.88 -2.15 13.49
CA ASN A 64 -29.37 -0.82 13.83
C ASN A 64 -29.23 -0.67 15.35
N GLY A 65 -28.01 -0.42 15.83
CA GLY A 65 -27.68 -0.27 17.27
C GLY A 65 -28.09 1.07 17.90
N ASN A 66 -28.73 1.95 17.12
CA ASN A 66 -29.24 3.26 17.51
C ASN A 66 -28.18 4.22 18.08
N GLY A 67 -26.89 3.98 17.81
CA GLY A 67 -25.77 4.72 18.40
C GLY A 67 -25.68 4.60 19.93
N ALA A 68 -26.43 3.68 20.54
CA ALA A 68 -26.62 3.60 21.98
C ALA A 68 -26.04 2.31 22.58
N SER A 69 -25.87 1.26 21.78
CA SER A 69 -25.38 -0.04 22.25
C SER A 69 -24.63 -0.81 21.17
N ARG A 70 -23.86 -1.80 21.61
CA ARG A 70 -23.34 -2.86 20.74
C ARG A 70 -24.51 -3.66 20.16
N ILE A 71 -24.37 -4.19 18.96
CA ILE A 71 -25.46 -4.94 18.30
C ILE A 71 -25.42 -6.42 18.68
N PHE A 72 -24.27 -7.08 18.50
CA PHE A 72 -24.12 -8.52 18.79
C PHE A 72 -22.98 -8.82 19.75
N LYS A 73 -23.21 -9.78 20.66
CA LYS A 73 -22.17 -10.40 21.48
C LYS A 73 -22.17 -11.92 21.30
N VAL A 74 -21.02 -12.47 20.93
CA VAL A 74 -20.79 -13.90 20.76
C VAL A 74 -19.82 -14.39 21.85
N PRO A 75 -20.30 -15.10 22.89
CA PRO A 75 -19.45 -15.67 23.94
C PRO A 75 -18.58 -16.83 23.43
N SER A 76 -17.56 -17.21 24.21
CA SER A 76 -16.54 -18.19 23.81
C SER A 76 -17.05 -19.59 23.52
N ASN A 77 -18.22 -19.96 24.02
CA ASN A 77 -18.84 -21.27 23.83
C ASN A 77 -19.80 -21.35 22.62
N ALA A 78 -19.90 -20.29 21.81
CA ALA A 78 -20.87 -20.22 20.72
C ALA A 78 -20.21 -20.26 19.34
N THR A 79 -20.83 -20.99 18.41
CA THR A 79 -20.53 -20.94 16.97
C THR A 79 -21.67 -20.26 16.22
N VAL A 80 -21.40 -19.12 15.62
CA VAL A 80 -22.43 -18.25 15.01
C VAL A 80 -22.12 -18.00 13.55
N VAL A 81 -23.14 -18.10 12.70
CA VAL A 81 -23.08 -17.68 11.30
C VAL A 81 -24.07 -16.54 11.07
N LEU A 82 -23.59 -15.40 10.57
CA LEU A 82 -24.42 -14.27 10.15
C LEU A 82 -24.34 -14.13 8.63
N SER A 83 -25.49 -14.16 7.95
CA SER A 83 -25.54 -14.12 6.48
C SER A 83 -26.47 -13.02 5.96
N ALA A 84 -25.98 -12.24 4.99
CA ALA A 84 -26.75 -11.24 4.23
C ALA A 84 -27.45 -10.14 5.08
N LEU A 85 -26.81 -9.71 6.17
CA LEU A 85 -27.30 -8.66 7.04
C LEU A 85 -26.55 -7.33 6.81
N THR A 86 -27.20 -6.21 7.11
CA THR A 86 -26.53 -4.93 7.35
C THR A 86 -26.52 -4.63 8.84
N ILE A 87 -25.34 -4.48 9.44
CA ILE A 87 -25.11 -4.22 10.86
C ILE A 87 -24.59 -2.78 10.98
N THR A 88 -25.37 -1.89 11.59
CA THR A 88 -25.12 -0.44 11.49
C THR A 88 -25.36 0.33 12.77
N ASN A 89 -24.65 1.46 12.93
CA ASN A 89 -24.81 2.39 14.04
C ASN A 89 -24.71 1.72 15.43
N GLY A 90 -23.88 0.68 15.57
CA GLY A 90 -23.52 0.13 16.86
C GLY A 90 -22.52 1.02 17.60
N TYR A 91 -22.59 1.05 18.93
CA TYR A 91 -21.72 1.87 19.78
C TYR A 91 -21.26 1.14 21.05
N ASN A 92 -19.94 1.02 21.24
CA ASN A 92 -19.33 0.49 22.47
C ASN A 92 -17.89 0.99 22.63
N ALA A 93 -17.15 0.57 23.66
CA ALA A 93 -15.69 0.74 23.70
C ALA A 93 -14.96 -0.38 22.92
N GLU A 94 -15.55 -1.57 22.85
CA GLU A 94 -15.00 -2.76 22.21
C GLU A 94 -16.03 -3.34 21.24
N GLY A 95 -15.80 -3.22 19.93
CA GLY A 95 -16.69 -3.81 18.94
C GLY A 95 -18.00 -3.04 18.87
N GLY A 96 -18.01 -1.88 18.20
CA GLY A 96 -19.22 -1.07 18.10
C GLY A 96 -20.41 -1.87 17.54
N GLY A 97 -20.17 -2.66 16.50
CA GLY A 97 -21.16 -3.60 15.97
C GLY A 97 -21.15 -4.93 16.71
N ILE A 98 -20.00 -5.59 16.78
CA ILE A 98 -19.88 -6.99 17.23
C ILE A 98 -18.72 -7.17 18.19
N HIS A 99 -18.95 -7.88 19.30
CA HIS A 99 -17.90 -8.43 20.14
C HIS A 99 -17.89 -9.96 20.04
N ASN A 100 -16.82 -10.52 19.47
CA ASN A 100 -16.64 -11.95 19.29
C ASN A 100 -15.57 -12.53 20.22
N ALA A 101 -15.98 -13.44 21.09
CA ALA A 101 -15.09 -14.31 21.85
C ALA A 101 -15.21 -15.79 21.44
N GLY A 102 -16.22 -16.15 20.62
CA GLY A 102 -16.48 -17.50 20.13
C GLY A 102 -15.99 -17.72 18.70
N ASN A 103 -16.71 -18.53 17.94
CA ASN A 103 -16.44 -18.78 16.52
C ASN A 103 -17.51 -18.09 15.65
N LEU A 104 -17.15 -16.99 15.01
CA LEU A 104 -18.07 -16.18 14.21
C LEU A 104 -17.70 -16.26 12.73
N THR A 105 -18.69 -16.58 11.90
CA THR A 105 -18.59 -16.46 10.45
C THR A 105 -19.55 -15.39 9.94
N LEU A 106 -19.02 -14.44 9.17
CA LEU A 106 -19.78 -13.44 8.44
C LEU A 106 -19.77 -13.78 6.95
N ASN A 107 -20.94 -13.98 6.36
CA ASN A 107 -21.09 -14.22 4.92
C ASN A 107 -21.94 -13.12 4.30
N GLN A 108 -21.43 -12.46 3.26
CA GLN A 108 -22.18 -11.44 2.52
C GLN A 108 -22.81 -10.36 3.42
N THR A 109 -22.12 -10.03 4.52
CA THR A 109 -22.62 -9.12 5.54
C THR A 109 -22.00 -7.74 5.32
N THR A 110 -22.76 -6.70 5.60
CA THR A 110 -22.29 -5.31 5.58
C THR A 110 -22.20 -4.80 7.02
N LEU A 111 -21.03 -4.37 7.49
CA LEU A 111 -20.89 -3.62 8.74
C LEU A 111 -20.57 -2.18 8.40
N VAL A 112 -21.48 -1.25 8.70
CA VAL A 112 -21.35 0.14 8.28
C VAL A 112 -21.59 1.12 9.42
N GLY A 113 -20.73 2.14 9.55
CA GLY A 113 -20.96 3.25 10.49
C GLY A 113 -20.99 2.84 11.96
N ASN A 114 -20.38 1.71 12.32
CA ASN A 114 -20.27 1.30 13.72
C ASN A 114 -19.09 2.00 14.39
N ARG A 115 -19.22 2.29 15.69
CA ARG A 115 -18.26 3.09 16.42
C ARG A 115 -17.81 2.42 17.72
N ALA A 116 -16.50 2.33 17.88
CA ALA A 116 -15.84 2.07 19.15
C ALA A 116 -15.31 3.38 19.74
N ALA A 117 -15.66 3.74 20.96
CA ALA A 117 -15.17 4.95 21.62
C ALA A 117 -14.73 4.65 23.05
N GLY A 118 -13.49 5.02 23.36
CA GLY A 118 -12.93 4.96 24.70
C GLY A 118 -13.74 5.78 25.71
N ILE A 119 -13.86 5.27 26.93
CA ILE A 119 -14.63 5.92 27.99
C ILE A 119 -13.77 7.00 28.67
N ILE A 120 -14.28 8.23 28.74
CA ILE A 120 -13.63 9.35 29.43
C ILE A 120 -13.62 9.09 30.94
N GLY A 121 -12.46 9.23 31.59
CA GLY A 121 -12.32 9.11 33.05
C GLY A 121 -11.75 7.77 33.55
N THR A 122 -11.57 6.79 32.67
CA THR A 122 -10.80 5.57 32.96
C THR A 122 -9.39 5.72 32.41
N ASN A 123 -8.35 5.48 33.21
CA ASN A 123 -6.98 5.37 32.69
C ASN A 123 -6.94 4.24 31.65
N GLY A 124 -6.69 4.55 30.37
CA GLY A 124 -6.54 3.55 29.29
C GLY A 124 -7.78 3.23 28.46
N GLY A 125 -8.74 4.15 28.32
CA GLY A 125 -9.94 3.96 27.48
C GLY A 125 -9.61 3.93 25.98
N ASN A 126 -9.11 2.81 25.46
CA ASN A 126 -8.94 2.62 24.02
C ASN A 126 -10.31 2.42 23.35
N GLY A 127 -10.51 3.00 22.17
CA GLY A 127 -11.56 2.54 21.27
C GLY A 127 -11.01 1.38 20.45
N SER A 128 -11.63 0.19 20.52
CA SER A 128 -11.08 -1.00 19.86
C SER A 128 -12.12 -1.67 18.96
N GLY A 129 -11.83 -1.76 17.66
CA GLY A 129 -12.68 -2.44 16.69
C GLY A 129 -13.99 -1.70 16.45
N GLY A 130 -13.98 -0.66 15.64
CA GLY A 130 -15.19 0.14 15.39
C GLY A 130 -16.39 -0.69 14.93
N GLY A 131 -16.13 -1.65 14.04
CA GLY A 131 -17.07 -2.70 13.65
C GLY A 131 -17.01 -3.89 14.59
N ILE A 132 -15.85 -4.53 14.73
CA ILE A 132 -15.68 -5.83 15.37
C ILE A 132 -14.50 -5.85 16.33
N TYR A 133 -14.72 -6.33 17.54
CA TYR A 133 -13.67 -6.72 18.47
C TYR A 133 -13.62 -8.24 18.57
N ASN A 134 -12.50 -8.84 18.15
CA ASN A 134 -12.32 -10.29 18.07
C ASN A 134 -11.23 -10.79 19.03
N THR A 135 -11.62 -11.66 19.96
CA THR A 135 -10.73 -12.45 20.82
C THR A 135 -10.84 -13.96 20.54
N GLY A 136 -11.86 -14.37 19.78
CA GLY A 136 -12.06 -15.74 19.33
C GLY A 136 -11.62 -15.97 17.88
N SER A 137 -12.37 -16.80 17.15
CA SER A 137 -12.18 -17.06 15.73
C SER A 137 -13.20 -16.26 14.91
N LEU A 138 -12.72 -15.49 13.95
CA LEU A 138 -13.53 -14.70 13.04
C LEU A 138 -13.20 -15.05 11.58
N THR A 139 -14.21 -15.46 10.83
CA THR A 139 -14.14 -15.61 9.38
C THR A 139 -15.04 -14.58 8.70
N VAL A 140 -14.49 -13.81 7.77
CA VAL A 140 -15.20 -12.76 7.01
C VAL A 140 -15.14 -13.09 5.53
N ASN A 141 -16.26 -13.49 4.95
CA ASN A 141 -16.38 -13.91 3.56
C ASN A 141 -17.29 -12.97 2.78
N GLN A 142 -16.83 -12.50 1.62
CA GLN A 142 -17.62 -11.70 0.67
C GLN A 142 -18.37 -10.54 1.33
N SER A 143 -17.77 -9.96 2.36
CA SER A 143 -18.42 -8.98 3.22
C SER A 143 -17.83 -7.59 3.03
N THR A 144 -18.60 -6.57 3.38
CA THR A 144 -18.17 -5.17 3.29
C THR A 144 -18.16 -4.52 4.67
N LEU A 145 -17.02 -3.95 5.05
CA LEU A 145 -16.85 -3.24 6.30
C LEU A 145 -16.52 -1.76 5.99
N SER A 146 -17.60 -1.00 6.04
CA SER A 146 -17.85 0.41 5.71
C SER A 146 -17.69 1.49 6.77
N GLY A 147 -16.80 2.47 6.69
CA GLY A 147 -16.99 3.72 7.46
C GLY A 147 -17.08 3.51 8.98
N ASN A 148 -16.48 2.43 9.49
CA ASN A 148 -16.46 2.14 10.92
C ASN A 148 -15.35 2.96 11.58
N SER A 149 -15.52 3.30 12.84
CA SER A 149 -14.58 4.18 13.55
C SER A 149 -14.21 3.68 14.93
N ALA A 150 -12.92 3.79 15.29
CA ALA A 150 -12.42 3.54 16.63
C ALA A 150 -11.74 4.82 17.16
N THR A 151 -12.18 5.35 18.30
CA THR A 151 -11.65 6.58 18.89
C THR A 151 -11.16 6.33 20.31
N GLY A 152 -9.91 6.63 20.62
CA GLY A 152 -9.39 6.60 21.98
C GLY A 152 -9.92 7.74 22.84
N SER A 153 -10.06 7.52 24.14
CA SER A 153 -10.22 8.59 25.13
C SER A 153 -8.93 9.41 25.27
N TYR A 154 -8.92 10.44 26.11
CA TYR A 154 -7.73 11.28 26.28
C TYR A 154 -6.42 10.47 26.50
N GLY A 155 -5.41 10.75 25.69
CA GLY A 155 -4.09 10.09 25.66
C GLY A 155 -4.11 8.61 25.23
N SER A 156 -5.28 8.06 24.91
CA SER A 156 -5.49 6.64 24.62
C SER A 156 -5.63 6.40 23.12
N SER A 157 -5.42 5.16 22.67
CA SER A 157 -5.36 4.84 21.25
C SER A 157 -6.74 4.51 20.67
N GLY A 158 -6.93 4.82 19.39
CA GLY A 158 -7.94 4.17 18.56
C GLY A 158 -7.28 2.98 17.86
N ASN A 159 -7.79 1.76 18.06
CA ASN A 159 -7.21 0.54 17.53
C ASN A 159 -8.20 -0.17 16.60
N GLY A 160 -7.87 -0.28 15.32
CA GLY A 160 -8.68 -1.00 14.35
C GLY A 160 -9.99 -0.27 14.08
N GLY A 161 -9.98 0.67 13.13
CA GLY A 161 -11.18 1.44 12.80
C GLY A 161 -12.37 0.55 12.42
N SER A 162 -12.09 -0.60 11.81
CA SER A 162 -13.07 -1.65 11.60
C SER A 162 -12.91 -2.83 12.55
N ILE A 163 -11.75 -3.47 12.56
CA ILE A 163 -11.53 -4.72 13.30
C ILE A 163 -10.35 -4.58 14.25
N PHE A 164 -10.57 -4.95 15.50
CA PHE A 164 -9.50 -5.30 16.42
C PHE A 164 -9.44 -6.83 16.54
N ASN A 165 -8.29 -7.43 16.23
CA ASN A 165 -8.08 -8.87 16.29
C ASN A 165 -7.00 -9.24 17.31
N ALA A 166 -7.37 -9.89 18.40
CA ALA A 166 -6.46 -10.56 19.34
C ALA A 166 -6.53 -12.09 19.26
N GLY A 167 -7.49 -12.64 18.51
CA GLY A 167 -7.61 -14.07 18.22
C GLY A 167 -7.20 -14.38 16.77
N THR A 168 -7.98 -15.20 16.09
CA THR A 168 -7.76 -15.55 14.68
C THR A 168 -8.75 -14.81 13.78
N LEU A 169 -8.25 -14.19 12.72
CA LEU A 169 -9.04 -13.54 11.68
C LEU A 169 -8.66 -14.12 10.30
N THR A 170 -9.65 -14.70 9.62
CA THR A 170 -9.53 -15.06 8.20
C THR A 170 -10.47 -14.18 7.38
N MET A 171 -9.93 -13.49 6.37
CA MET A 171 -10.73 -12.69 5.44
C MET A 171 -10.59 -13.22 4.01
N ASN A 172 -11.73 -13.45 3.36
CA ASN A 172 -11.79 -13.91 1.98
C ASN A 172 -12.71 -13.01 1.17
N GLN A 173 -12.21 -12.52 0.03
CA GLN A 173 -13.01 -11.77 -0.95
C GLN A 173 -13.80 -10.60 -0.35
N SER A 174 -13.25 -9.97 0.68
CA SER A 174 -13.97 -8.95 1.45
C SER A 174 -13.36 -7.56 1.26
N THR A 175 -14.16 -6.53 1.48
CA THR A 175 -13.75 -5.13 1.31
C THR A 175 -13.86 -4.37 2.63
N LEU A 176 -12.77 -3.73 3.05
CA LEU A 176 -12.71 -2.83 4.18
C LEU A 176 -12.38 -1.43 3.67
N SER A 177 -13.35 -0.51 3.74
CA SER A 177 -13.18 0.82 3.17
C SER A 177 -13.71 1.96 4.02
N GLY A 178 -13.03 3.11 3.95
CA GLY A 178 -13.44 4.32 4.66
C GLY A 178 -13.38 4.20 6.19
N ASN A 179 -12.72 3.18 6.73
CA ASN A 179 -12.64 2.97 8.17
C ASN A 179 -11.59 3.88 8.80
N SER A 180 -11.78 4.27 10.05
CA SER A 180 -10.87 5.20 10.72
C SER A 180 -10.54 4.85 12.16
N ALA A 181 -9.27 4.96 12.51
CA ALA A 181 -8.76 4.84 13.88
C ALA A 181 -8.20 6.20 14.31
N TRP A 182 -8.75 6.76 15.39
CA TRP A 182 -8.39 8.07 15.93
C TRP A 182 -7.82 7.94 17.34
N GLY A 183 -6.59 8.40 17.54
CA GLY A 183 -6.03 8.60 18.86
C GLY A 183 -6.75 9.74 19.59
N GLY A 184 -6.92 9.59 20.90
CA GLY A 184 -7.53 10.64 21.71
C GLY A 184 -6.57 11.80 21.98
N TYR A 185 -7.14 12.98 22.24
CA TYR A 185 -6.38 14.18 22.61
C TYR A 185 -5.56 13.97 23.89
N GLY A 186 -4.43 14.66 24.06
CA GLY A 186 -3.69 14.65 25.33
C GLY A 186 -4.53 15.19 26.49
N GLY A 187 -4.19 14.76 27.71
CA GLY A 187 -5.04 14.78 28.92
C GLY A 187 -5.97 15.98 29.15
N SER A 188 -7.09 15.71 29.83
CA SER A 188 -8.17 16.67 30.13
C SER A 188 -7.78 17.88 31.00
N SER A 189 -6.61 17.85 31.65
CA SER A 189 -6.04 18.91 32.48
C SER A 189 -4.91 19.69 31.80
N GLY A 190 -4.73 19.51 30.49
CA GLY A 190 -3.78 20.29 29.69
C GLY A 190 -2.32 19.84 29.80
N SER A 191 -2.07 18.62 30.27
CA SER A 191 -0.78 17.94 30.15
C SER A 191 -0.98 16.52 29.63
N GLY A 192 -0.12 16.07 28.71
CA GLY A 192 -0.14 14.70 28.20
C GLY A 192 -0.03 14.58 26.68
N ASN A 193 0.56 13.47 26.25
CA ASN A 193 0.70 13.13 24.83
C ASN A 193 -0.65 12.75 24.23
N GLY A 194 -0.85 13.06 22.95
CA GLY A 194 -1.96 12.50 22.18
C GLY A 194 -1.80 10.99 22.01
N GLY A 195 -2.91 10.27 22.01
CA GLY A 195 -2.93 8.83 21.75
C GLY A 195 -2.71 8.53 20.26
N SER A 196 -2.41 7.28 19.93
CA SER A 196 -2.15 6.88 18.54
C SER A 196 -3.42 6.42 17.83
N GLY A 197 -3.48 6.64 16.52
CA GLY A 197 -4.41 5.92 15.65
C GLY A 197 -3.68 4.71 15.08
N ASN A 198 -4.12 3.49 15.40
CA ASN A 198 -3.44 2.27 15.00
C ASN A 198 -4.36 1.41 14.13
N GLY A 199 -3.97 1.16 12.88
CA GLY A 199 -4.73 0.32 11.99
C GLY A 199 -6.04 0.99 11.59
N GLY A 200 -6.01 1.86 10.58
CA GLY A 200 -7.21 2.60 10.16
C GLY A 200 -8.38 1.66 9.81
N SER A 201 -8.07 0.45 9.35
CA SER A 201 -9.02 -0.64 9.21
C SER A 201 -8.84 -1.74 10.25
N ILE A 202 -7.64 -2.31 10.38
CA ILE A 202 -7.38 -3.48 11.22
C ILE A 202 -6.23 -3.21 12.18
N PHE A 203 -6.46 -3.49 13.46
CA PHE A 203 -5.39 -3.74 14.41
C PHE A 203 -5.29 -5.24 14.65
N ASN A 204 -4.16 -5.85 14.30
CA ASN A 204 -3.90 -7.27 14.48
C ASN A 204 -2.86 -7.50 15.57
N ALA A 205 -3.23 -8.15 16.66
CA ALA A 205 -2.36 -8.70 17.70
C ALA A 205 -2.32 -10.23 17.71
N GLY A 206 -3.18 -10.90 16.93
CA GLY A 206 -3.21 -12.35 16.79
C GLY A 206 -2.81 -12.78 15.38
N ASP A 207 -3.51 -13.80 14.86
CA ASP A 207 -3.28 -14.33 13.52
C ASP A 207 -4.26 -13.72 12.52
N LEU A 208 -3.74 -13.13 11.45
CA LEU A 208 -4.51 -12.57 10.35
C LEU A 208 -4.09 -13.22 9.03
N THR A 209 -5.03 -13.89 8.38
CA THR A 209 -4.89 -14.34 6.99
C THR A 209 -5.89 -13.61 6.10
N MET A 210 -5.40 -12.97 5.04
CA MET A 210 -6.21 -12.28 4.05
C MET A 210 -5.99 -12.86 2.66
N ASN A 211 -7.08 -13.27 2.00
CA ASN A 211 -7.09 -13.77 0.64
C ASN A 211 -8.04 -12.94 -0.22
N HIS A 212 -7.58 -12.49 -1.39
CA HIS A 212 -8.41 -11.81 -2.38
C HIS A 212 -9.21 -10.62 -1.81
N SER A 213 -8.69 -9.96 -0.78
CA SER A 213 -9.42 -8.92 -0.05
C SER A 213 -8.84 -7.54 -0.32
N THR A 214 -9.68 -6.51 -0.18
CA THR A 214 -9.33 -5.12 -0.48
C THR A 214 -9.47 -4.24 0.76
N LEU A 215 -8.41 -3.52 1.12
CA LEU A 215 -8.42 -2.50 2.16
C LEU A 215 -8.14 -1.15 1.51
N SER A 216 -9.17 -0.32 1.37
CA SER A 216 -9.06 0.94 0.62
C SER A 216 -9.52 2.17 1.37
N VAL A 217 -8.77 3.26 1.28
CA VAL A 217 -9.18 4.57 1.81
C VAL A 217 -9.47 4.51 3.31
N ASN A 218 -8.60 3.84 4.06
CA ASN A 218 -8.66 3.77 5.52
C ASN A 218 -7.67 4.73 6.14
N TRP A 219 -7.99 5.19 7.35
CA TRP A 219 -7.32 6.31 7.98
C TRP A 219 -6.90 6.01 9.41
N ALA A 220 -5.61 6.11 9.69
CA ALA A 220 -5.06 6.09 11.04
C ALA A 220 -4.59 7.49 11.41
N PHE A 221 -5.29 8.15 12.34
CA PHE A 221 -5.02 9.50 12.80
C PHE A 221 -4.58 9.55 14.26
N GLY A 222 -3.39 10.09 14.53
CA GLY A 222 -2.95 10.38 15.89
C GLY A 222 -3.72 11.54 16.53
N GLY A 223 -3.90 11.51 17.85
CA GLY A 223 -4.55 12.56 18.62
C GLY A 223 -3.63 13.74 18.88
N TYR A 224 -4.18 14.94 19.07
CA TYR A 224 -3.39 16.13 19.40
C TYR A 224 -2.84 16.08 20.83
N ALA A 225 -1.75 16.78 21.09
CA ALA A 225 -1.25 17.00 22.43
C ALA A 225 -2.27 17.77 23.30
N GLY A 226 -2.19 17.60 24.62
CA GLY A 226 -2.97 18.40 25.57
C GLY A 226 -2.49 19.85 25.60
N ILE A 227 -3.42 20.81 25.69
CA ILE A 227 -3.13 22.24 25.78
C ILE A 227 -3.28 22.68 27.24
N GLY A 228 -2.19 23.02 27.92
CA GLY A 228 -2.21 23.52 29.30
C GLY A 228 -0.87 24.08 29.77
N SER A 229 -0.83 24.50 31.04
CA SER A 229 0.27 25.28 31.64
C SER A 229 1.53 24.49 32.03
N GLY A 230 1.56 23.17 31.80
CA GLY A 230 2.72 22.31 32.04
C GLY A 230 3.65 22.17 30.83
N ALA A 231 4.69 21.32 30.93
CA ALA A 231 5.47 20.92 29.77
C ALA A 231 4.53 20.28 28.74
N GLY A 232 4.37 20.91 27.56
CA GLY A 232 3.42 20.48 26.54
C GLY A 232 3.64 19.03 26.12
N GLY A 233 2.55 18.30 25.87
CA GLY A 233 2.62 16.95 25.33
C GLY A 233 3.05 16.92 23.87
N THR A 234 3.40 15.74 23.38
CA THR A 234 3.63 15.48 21.94
C THR A 234 2.35 14.98 21.28
N GLY A 235 2.20 15.26 19.98
CA GLY A 235 1.11 14.69 19.19
C GLY A 235 1.24 13.17 19.05
N GLY A 236 0.12 12.47 19.06
CA GLY A 236 0.07 11.04 18.80
C GLY A 236 0.36 10.70 17.33
N SER A 237 0.79 9.47 17.09
CA SER A 237 1.15 9.01 15.74
C SER A 237 -0.03 8.37 15.01
N GLY A 238 -0.03 8.47 13.68
CA GLY A 238 -0.84 7.62 12.83
C GLY A 238 -0.01 6.42 12.39
N THR A 239 -0.49 5.21 12.64
CA THR A 239 0.29 3.98 12.44
C THR A 239 -0.52 2.92 11.70
N GLY A 240 -0.08 2.52 10.51
CA GLY A 240 -0.77 1.53 9.70
C GLY A 240 -2.08 2.07 9.15
N GLY A 241 -2.04 2.85 8.07
CA GLY A 241 -3.24 3.51 7.54
C GLY A 241 -4.38 2.53 7.22
N SER A 242 -4.06 1.31 6.76
CA SER A 242 -5.00 0.18 6.74
C SER A 242 -4.78 -0.79 7.89
N ILE A 243 -3.54 -1.25 8.12
CA ILE A 243 -3.24 -2.32 9.08
C ILE A 243 -2.10 -1.92 10.02
N PHE A 244 -2.35 -2.07 11.32
CA PHE A 244 -1.30 -2.23 12.32
C PHE A 244 -1.14 -3.73 12.62
N ASN A 245 0.03 -4.29 12.35
CA ASN A 245 0.35 -5.68 12.64
C ASN A 245 1.32 -5.79 13.82
N ALA A 246 0.86 -6.42 14.89
CA ALA A 246 1.59 -6.78 16.11
C ALA A 246 1.62 -8.31 16.34
N GLY A 247 1.11 -9.09 15.39
CA GLY A 247 1.11 -10.55 15.41
C GLY A 247 1.48 -11.11 14.04
N ASN A 248 0.87 -12.23 13.63
CA ASN A 248 1.16 -12.83 12.32
C ASN A 248 0.20 -12.30 11.26
N LEU A 249 0.75 -11.80 10.15
CA LEU A 249 -0.01 -11.36 8.99
C LEU A 249 0.42 -12.13 7.73
N THR A 250 -0.52 -12.83 7.11
CA THR A 250 -0.37 -13.37 5.75
C THR A 250 -1.34 -12.70 4.79
N MET A 251 -0.81 -12.08 3.73
CA MET A 251 -1.58 -11.45 2.66
C MET A 251 -1.34 -12.17 1.33
N ASN A 252 -2.38 -12.80 0.79
CA ASN A 252 -2.34 -13.46 -0.51
C ASN A 252 -3.30 -12.79 -1.47
N GLN A 253 -2.79 -12.39 -2.65
CA GLN A 253 -3.62 -11.84 -3.74
C GLN A 253 -4.55 -10.73 -3.28
N SER A 254 -4.10 -9.93 -2.32
CA SER A 254 -4.90 -8.91 -1.65
C SER A 254 -4.37 -7.52 -1.97
N THR A 255 -5.24 -6.51 -1.83
CA THR A 255 -4.91 -5.13 -2.17
C THR A 255 -5.06 -4.22 -0.96
N SER A 256 -4.08 -3.37 -0.69
CA SER A 256 -4.18 -2.25 0.25
C SER A 256 -3.90 -0.94 -0.48
N SER A 257 -4.92 -0.11 -0.69
CA SER A 257 -4.80 1.07 -1.55
C SER A 257 -5.38 2.38 -0.97
N GLY A 258 -4.73 3.50 -1.26
CA GLY A 258 -5.25 4.83 -0.90
C GLY A 258 -5.39 5.08 0.60
N ASN A 259 -4.68 4.32 1.45
CA ASN A 259 -4.77 4.46 2.90
C ASN A 259 -3.84 5.55 3.41
N LEU A 260 -4.18 6.17 4.55
CA LEU A 260 -3.44 7.28 5.14
C LEU A 260 -3.12 6.99 6.61
N ALA A 261 -1.84 7.14 6.96
CA ALA A 261 -1.37 7.23 8.34
C ALA A 261 -0.87 8.66 8.59
N ALA A 262 -1.55 9.41 9.45
CA ALA A 262 -1.26 10.81 9.71
C ALA A 262 -1.58 11.24 11.14
N GLY A 263 -1.28 12.49 11.49
CA GLY A 263 -1.57 13.05 12.80
C GLY A 263 -0.57 14.13 13.17
N PRO A 264 -0.66 14.67 14.39
CA PRO A 264 0.30 15.66 14.89
C PRO A 264 1.65 15.04 15.28
N GLY A 265 1.72 13.71 15.44
CA GLY A 265 2.97 12.95 15.58
C GLY A 265 3.48 12.42 14.24
N ASN A 266 4.22 11.30 14.27
CA ASN A 266 4.74 10.69 13.04
C ASN A 266 3.62 9.97 12.28
N GLY A 267 3.80 9.87 10.96
CA GLY A 267 3.09 8.90 10.13
C GLY A 267 3.96 7.66 9.92
N TYR A 268 3.48 6.48 10.29
CA TYR A 268 4.19 5.22 10.09
C TYR A 268 3.36 4.25 9.27
N GLY A 269 3.89 3.76 8.15
CA GLY A 269 3.23 2.71 7.38
C GLY A 269 1.91 3.19 6.80
N GLY A 270 1.95 4.01 5.75
CA GLY A 270 0.75 4.61 5.17
C GLY A 270 -0.29 3.58 4.74
N GLY A 271 0.16 2.40 4.31
CA GLY A 271 -0.66 1.20 4.23
C GLY A 271 -0.54 0.41 5.53
N ILE A 272 0.64 -0.17 5.76
CA ILE A 272 0.83 -1.19 6.78
C ILE A 272 2.00 -0.83 7.69
N PHE A 273 1.78 -0.93 9.00
CA PHE A 273 2.84 -0.97 9.99
C PHE A 273 3.03 -2.42 10.44
N ASN A 274 4.24 -2.94 10.31
CA ASN A 274 4.58 -4.30 10.73
C ASN A 274 5.57 -4.28 11.89
N ALA A 275 5.11 -4.64 13.09
CA ALA A 275 5.95 -4.81 14.27
C ALA A 275 6.47 -6.25 14.44
N ASP A 276 5.83 -7.23 13.80
CA ASP A 276 6.13 -8.65 13.98
C ASP A 276 6.23 -9.33 12.60
N THR A 277 5.57 -10.46 12.38
CA THR A 277 5.77 -11.27 11.19
C THR A 277 4.73 -10.96 10.12
N MET A 278 5.22 -10.64 8.92
CA MET A 278 4.37 -10.35 7.77
C MET A 278 4.89 -11.05 6.51
N MET A 279 4.01 -11.77 5.84
CA MET A 279 4.24 -12.36 4.52
C MET A 279 3.23 -11.79 3.53
N MET A 280 3.72 -11.23 2.43
CA MET A 280 2.91 -10.84 1.28
C MET A 280 3.26 -11.70 0.08
N ASN A 281 2.25 -12.30 -0.53
CA ASN A 281 2.34 -13.06 -1.77
C ASN A 281 1.39 -12.49 -2.81
N GLN A 282 1.89 -12.18 -4.00
CA GLN A 282 1.07 -11.75 -5.14
C GLN A 282 0.10 -10.62 -4.83
N SER A 283 0.48 -9.74 -3.90
CA SER A 283 -0.38 -8.70 -3.34
C SER A 283 0.04 -7.31 -3.82
N THR A 284 -0.90 -6.36 -3.75
CA THR A 284 -0.69 -4.99 -4.22
C THR A 284 -0.84 -3.98 -3.09
N LEU A 285 0.15 -3.10 -2.92
CA LEU A 285 0.08 -1.92 -2.05
C LEU A 285 0.24 -0.66 -2.91
N SER A 286 -0.82 0.12 -3.04
CA SER A 286 -0.79 1.26 -3.97
C SER A 286 -1.39 2.55 -3.47
N GLY A 287 -0.73 3.68 -3.70
CA GLY A 287 -1.31 4.99 -3.37
C GLY A 287 -1.46 5.24 -1.87
N ASN A 288 -0.74 4.51 -1.02
CA ASN A 288 -0.82 4.71 0.43
C ASN A 288 0.13 5.84 0.87
N SER A 289 -0.23 6.56 1.94
CA SER A 289 0.52 7.74 2.39
C SER A 289 0.79 7.72 3.88
N ALA A 290 2.04 7.94 4.27
CA ALA A 290 2.45 8.23 5.64
C ALA A 290 2.85 9.69 5.73
N THR A 291 2.13 10.49 6.53
CA THR A 291 2.33 11.93 6.63
C THR A 291 2.61 12.34 8.07
N GLY A 292 3.77 12.95 8.31
CA GLY A 292 4.09 13.52 9.62
C GLY A 292 3.32 14.82 9.90
N GLY A 293 3.09 15.08 11.19
CA GLY A 293 2.61 16.37 11.69
C GLY A 293 3.67 17.48 11.57
N GLU A 294 3.38 18.68 12.07
CA GLU A 294 4.27 19.84 11.94
C GLU A 294 5.69 19.57 12.49
N GLY A 295 6.69 19.64 11.62
CA GLY A 295 8.10 19.35 11.90
C GLY A 295 8.40 17.87 12.19
N VAL A 296 7.41 16.98 12.00
CA VAL A 296 7.48 15.55 12.33
C VAL A 296 7.53 14.70 11.05
N ASN A 297 8.01 13.47 11.17
CA ASN A 297 8.39 12.65 10.03
C ASN A 297 7.25 11.77 9.49
N GLY A 298 7.33 11.44 8.21
CA GLY A 298 6.58 10.37 7.56
C GLY A 298 7.51 9.22 7.17
N TYR A 299 7.18 8.00 7.57
CA TYR A 299 8.00 6.82 7.34
C TYR A 299 7.21 5.67 6.74
N GLY A 300 7.69 5.10 5.64
CA GLY A 300 7.08 3.92 5.03
C GLY A 300 5.75 4.25 4.39
N GLY A 301 5.74 4.89 3.22
CA GLY A 301 4.49 5.30 2.58
C GLY A 301 3.57 4.11 2.29
N GLY A 302 4.15 3.00 1.83
CA GLY A 302 3.46 1.71 1.73
C GLY A 302 3.55 0.95 3.05
N ILE A 303 4.77 0.60 3.45
CA ILE A 303 5.05 -0.23 4.61
C ILE A 303 6.10 0.41 5.51
N TYR A 304 5.85 0.42 6.81
CA TYR A 304 6.90 0.54 7.82
C TYR A 304 7.14 -0.84 8.44
N ASN A 305 8.36 -1.35 8.35
CA ASN A 305 8.74 -2.65 8.86
C ASN A 305 9.73 -2.54 10.02
N ALA A 306 9.30 -2.91 11.23
CA ALA A 306 10.15 -3.16 12.38
C ALA A 306 10.39 -4.65 12.65
N GLY A 307 9.47 -5.52 12.20
CA GLY A 307 9.55 -6.97 12.35
C GLY A 307 10.12 -7.69 11.13
N MET A 308 9.73 -8.95 10.95
CA MET A 308 10.13 -9.78 9.81
C MET A 308 9.15 -9.60 8.66
N LEU A 309 9.65 -9.18 7.49
CA LEU A 309 8.83 -8.96 6.30
C LEU A 309 9.35 -9.76 5.11
N THR A 310 8.46 -10.52 4.47
CA THR A 310 8.68 -11.15 3.17
C THR A 310 7.71 -10.57 2.14
N VAL A 311 8.25 -10.06 1.03
CA VAL A 311 7.50 -9.51 -0.11
C VAL A 311 7.81 -10.35 -1.34
N ASN A 312 6.87 -11.20 -1.75
CA ASN A 312 7.06 -12.18 -2.80
C ASN A 312 6.05 -11.96 -3.94
N GLN A 313 6.53 -11.72 -5.16
CA GLN A 313 5.70 -11.46 -6.34
C GLN A 313 4.70 -10.30 -6.16
N CYS A 314 5.04 -9.29 -5.36
CA CYS A 314 4.12 -8.20 -5.03
C CYS A 314 4.38 -6.95 -5.87
N THR A 315 3.38 -6.08 -5.94
CA THR A 315 3.50 -4.74 -6.51
C THR A 315 3.30 -3.69 -5.42
N LEU A 316 4.30 -2.84 -5.20
CA LEU A 316 4.18 -1.66 -4.33
C LEU A 316 4.36 -0.40 -5.19
N SER A 317 3.28 0.35 -5.40
CA SER A 317 3.33 1.46 -6.35
C SER A 317 2.68 2.75 -5.88
N ALA A 318 3.24 3.90 -6.26
CA ALA A 318 2.66 5.20 -5.96
C ALA A 318 2.43 5.47 -4.46
N ASN A 319 3.20 4.83 -3.59
CA ASN A 319 3.11 5.08 -2.16
C ASN A 319 4.00 6.28 -1.77
N SER A 320 3.60 7.04 -0.75
CA SER A 320 4.22 8.31 -0.39
C SER A 320 4.56 8.40 1.10
N ALA A 321 5.82 8.69 1.44
CA ALA A 321 6.24 9.06 2.78
C ALA A 321 6.57 10.56 2.80
N ALA A 322 5.79 11.35 3.53
CA ALA A 322 5.91 12.80 3.56
C ALA A 322 6.17 13.31 4.99
N GLY A 323 7.24 14.09 5.17
CA GLY A 323 7.44 14.86 6.40
C GLY A 323 6.50 16.06 6.46
N GLY A 324 6.10 16.47 7.65
CA GLY A 324 5.24 17.64 7.84
C GLY A 324 6.03 18.95 7.88
N SER A 325 5.35 20.07 7.62
CA SER A 325 5.97 21.40 7.56
C SER A 325 6.47 21.86 8.93
N GLY A 326 7.60 22.56 8.98
CA GLY A 326 8.12 23.14 10.21
C GLY A 326 7.23 24.26 10.75
N TYR A 327 7.25 24.44 12.08
CA TYR A 327 6.48 25.49 12.76
C TYR A 327 6.86 26.90 12.30
N MET A 328 5.90 27.82 12.31
CA MET A 328 6.24 29.24 12.16
C MET A 328 6.98 29.76 13.39
N GLY A 329 7.97 30.62 13.15
CA GLY A 329 8.65 31.35 14.21
C GLY A 329 7.68 32.24 14.97
N ARG A 330 7.86 32.36 16.28
CA ARG A 330 7.00 33.18 17.13
C ARG A 330 7.32 34.67 16.98
N TYR A 331 6.30 35.50 17.14
CA TYR A 331 6.49 36.93 17.40
C TYR A 331 7.07 37.09 18.81
N SER A 332 8.36 37.41 18.87
CA SER A 332 9.12 37.59 20.11
C SER A 332 10.27 38.56 19.89
N TYR A 333 10.91 39.01 20.97
CA TYR A 333 12.13 39.81 20.92
C TYR A 333 13.26 39.04 21.61
N PRO A 334 14.22 38.43 20.86
CA PRO A 334 14.35 38.42 19.39
C PRO A 334 13.30 37.54 18.68
N PRO A 335 13.04 37.75 17.38
CA PRO A 335 12.05 36.97 16.61
C PRO A 335 12.46 35.50 16.49
N GLY A 336 11.50 34.59 16.65
CA GLY A 336 11.77 33.16 16.53
C GLY A 336 12.12 32.76 15.10
N SER A 337 13.05 31.82 14.93
CA SER A 337 13.29 31.18 13.62
C SER A 337 12.14 30.25 13.23
N GLY A 338 11.95 30.04 11.94
CA GLY A 338 11.10 28.97 11.45
C GLY A 338 11.62 27.60 11.86
N GLY A 339 10.71 26.68 12.17
CA GLY A 339 11.00 25.30 12.52
C GLY A 339 11.50 24.49 11.33
N VAL A 340 12.21 23.40 11.61
CA VAL A 340 12.69 22.47 10.58
C VAL A 340 11.52 21.64 10.05
N GLY A 341 11.45 21.44 8.73
CA GLY A 341 10.52 20.50 8.12
C GLY A 341 10.86 19.06 8.48
N GLY A 342 9.85 18.23 8.72
CA GLY A 342 10.02 16.82 9.01
C GLY A 342 10.56 16.04 7.81
N ASN A 343 11.11 14.85 8.05
CA ASN A 343 11.66 14.01 6.99
C ASN A 343 10.61 13.07 6.39
N GLY A 344 10.73 12.77 5.10
CA GLY A 344 10.05 11.65 4.45
C GLY A 344 11.06 10.53 4.17
N ALA A 345 10.81 9.31 4.60
CA ALA A 345 11.68 8.19 4.25
C ALA A 345 10.96 6.88 3.93
N GLY A 346 11.46 6.18 2.90
CA GLY A 346 10.90 4.91 2.45
C GLY A 346 9.54 5.08 1.81
N GLY A 347 9.49 5.67 0.60
CA GLY A 347 8.20 5.92 -0.07
C GLY A 347 7.40 4.64 -0.26
N GLY A 348 8.06 3.57 -0.72
CA GLY A 348 7.49 2.23 -0.74
C GLY A 348 7.60 1.56 0.63
N ILE A 349 8.84 1.35 1.11
CA ILE A 349 9.13 0.65 2.36
C ILE A 349 10.15 1.43 3.19
N TYR A 350 9.85 1.63 4.47
CA TYR A 350 10.86 1.92 5.49
C TYR A 350 11.17 0.63 6.25
N ASN A 351 12.42 0.17 6.21
CA ASN A 351 12.84 -1.08 6.81
C ASN A 351 13.82 -0.87 7.97
N ALA A 352 13.41 -1.23 9.18
CA ALA A 352 14.25 -1.34 10.37
C ALA A 352 14.51 -2.81 10.77
N GLY A 353 13.66 -3.75 10.33
CA GLY A 353 13.80 -5.18 10.62
C GLY A 353 14.42 -6.00 9.48
N PRO A 354 14.33 -7.35 9.55
CA PRO A 354 14.66 -8.23 8.43
C PRO A 354 13.64 -8.10 7.29
N LEU A 355 14.13 -7.89 6.06
CA LEU A 355 13.31 -7.78 4.86
C LEU A 355 13.86 -8.65 3.73
N THR A 356 12.99 -9.46 3.14
CA THR A 356 13.23 -10.15 1.87
C THR A 356 12.25 -9.64 0.82
N VAL A 357 12.78 -9.22 -0.33
CA VAL A 357 12.00 -8.84 -1.51
C VAL A 357 12.36 -9.78 -2.66
N ASP A 358 11.43 -10.65 -3.05
CA ASP A 358 11.61 -11.64 -4.11
C ASP A 358 10.63 -11.40 -5.25
N ARG A 359 11.15 -11.35 -6.48
CA ARG A 359 10.37 -11.29 -7.72
C ARG A 359 9.27 -10.22 -7.73
N SER A 360 9.53 -9.09 -7.08
CA SER A 360 8.54 -8.05 -6.80
C SER A 360 8.87 -6.75 -7.53
N THR A 361 7.86 -5.89 -7.68
CA THR A 361 8.02 -4.60 -8.35
C THR A 361 7.66 -3.46 -7.41
N LEU A 362 8.61 -2.54 -7.21
CA LEU A 362 8.37 -1.31 -6.47
C LEU A 362 8.54 -0.12 -7.42
N SER A 363 7.46 0.61 -7.69
CA SER A 363 7.48 1.65 -8.72
C SER A 363 6.72 2.92 -8.38
N ALA A 364 7.20 4.08 -8.86
CA ALA A 364 6.53 5.36 -8.67
C ALA A 364 6.32 5.76 -7.19
N ASN A 365 7.08 5.18 -6.25
CA ASN A 365 6.99 5.56 -4.85
C ASN A 365 7.77 6.85 -4.56
N LEU A 366 7.32 7.64 -3.59
CA LEU A 366 7.84 8.96 -3.28
C LEU A 366 8.23 9.07 -1.79
N ALA A 367 9.45 9.51 -1.51
CA ALA A 367 9.85 10.00 -0.20
C ALA A 367 10.07 11.52 -0.27
N ALA A 368 9.31 12.31 0.48
CA ALA A 368 9.32 13.78 0.42
C ALA A 368 9.55 14.41 1.79
N GLY A 369 10.55 15.29 1.91
CA GLY A 369 10.74 16.12 3.08
C GLY A 369 9.68 17.23 3.17
N GLY A 370 9.30 17.59 4.40
CA GLY A 370 8.40 18.70 4.69
C GLY A 370 9.07 20.06 4.48
N SER A 371 8.28 21.11 4.25
CA SER A 371 8.83 22.46 4.11
C SER A 371 9.39 22.98 5.43
N GLY A 372 10.43 23.80 5.39
CA GLY A 372 10.83 24.60 6.55
C GLY A 372 9.75 25.61 6.91
N GLY A 373 9.63 25.94 8.19
CA GLY A 373 8.69 26.94 8.69
C GLY A 373 9.11 28.36 8.35
N GLU A 374 8.15 29.28 8.27
CA GLU A 374 8.44 30.71 8.09
C GLU A 374 9.07 31.30 9.36
N GLY A 375 10.03 32.21 9.22
CA GLY A 375 10.58 32.96 10.34
C GLY A 375 9.55 33.88 11.00
N GLY A 376 9.73 34.13 12.29
CA GLY A 376 8.81 34.94 13.07
C GLY A 376 8.80 36.40 12.61
N PRO A 377 7.62 37.06 12.59
CA PRO A 377 7.54 38.47 12.23
C PRO A 377 8.16 39.35 13.31
N ASN A 378 8.57 40.56 12.93
CA ASN A 378 9.07 41.58 13.85
C ASN A 378 8.43 42.96 13.54
N GLY A 379 8.19 43.77 14.58
CA GLY A 379 7.71 45.15 14.44
C GLY A 379 8.83 46.19 14.39
N ASP A 380 10.03 45.85 14.88
CA ASP A 380 11.19 46.72 14.98
C ASP A 380 12.51 45.92 14.82
N GLY A 381 13.03 45.83 13.58
CA GLY A 381 14.32 45.18 13.29
C GLY A 381 14.26 44.18 12.13
N THR A 382 15.10 43.16 12.12
CA THR A 382 15.01 42.04 11.16
C THR A 382 14.05 40.97 11.66
N GLY A 383 13.30 40.31 10.76
CA GLY A 383 12.48 39.16 11.14
C GLY A 383 13.33 37.91 11.45
N GLY A 384 12.69 36.85 11.94
CA GLY A 384 13.35 35.56 12.19
C GLY A 384 13.77 34.89 10.88
N THR A 385 14.81 34.05 10.90
CA THR A 385 15.22 33.30 9.71
C THR A 385 14.21 32.20 9.36
N GLY A 386 14.10 31.86 8.08
CA GLY A 386 13.31 30.71 7.64
C GLY A 386 13.93 29.38 8.12
N GLY A 387 13.07 28.41 8.41
CA GLY A 387 13.48 27.07 8.84
C GLY A 387 14.02 26.24 7.68
N THR A 388 14.82 25.23 7.98
CA THR A 388 15.34 24.32 6.95
C THR A 388 14.26 23.35 6.46
N GLY A 389 14.28 23.02 5.17
CA GLY A 389 13.44 21.95 4.63
C GLY A 389 13.89 20.58 5.13
N GLY A 390 12.94 19.67 5.30
CA GLY A 390 13.20 18.28 5.70
C GLY A 390 13.81 17.44 4.59
N THR A 391 14.40 16.30 4.93
CA THR A 391 15.02 15.40 3.94
C THR A 391 14.03 14.41 3.34
N GLY A 392 14.27 14.00 2.10
CA GLY A 392 13.57 12.90 1.44
C GLY A 392 14.55 11.76 1.14
N ASN A 393 14.40 10.60 1.79
CA ASN A 393 15.36 9.49 1.69
C ASN A 393 14.70 8.17 1.28
N GLY A 394 15.25 7.47 0.27
CA GLY A 394 14.76 6.15 -0.09
C GLY A 394 13.39 6.21 -0.76
N GLY A 395 13.34 6.67 -2.02
CA GLY A 395 12.07 6.80 -2.76
C GLY A 395 11.32 5.48 -2.85
N SER A 396 12.03 4.40 -3.18
CA SER A 396 11.50 3.05 -3.08
C SER A 396 11.65 2.47 -1.67
N ILE A 397 12.89 2.28 -1.23
CA ILE A 397 13.20 1.66 0.06
C ILE A 397 14.19 2.52 0.85
N PHE A 398 13.88 2.78 2.11
CA PHE A 398 14.85 3.16 3.11
C PHE A 398 15.19 1.93 3.95
N ASN A 399 16.46 1.54 4.00
CA ASN A 399 16.93 0.36 4.72
C ASN A 399 17.92 0.70 5.83
N ALA A 400 17.48 0.53 7.07
CA ALA A 400 18.31 0.53 8.28
C ALA A 400 18.57 -0.88 8.83
N GLY A 401 17.78 -1.87 8.41
CA GLY A 401 17.91 -3.26 8.82
C GLY A 401 18.70 -4.13 7.84
N ASN A 402 18.34 -5.41 7.76
CA ASN A 402 18.93 -6.36 6.82
C ASN A 402 17.97 -6.59 5.66
N LEU A 403 18.42 -6.29 4.45
CA LEU A 403 17.64 -6.41 3.22
C LEU A 403 18.30 -7.38 2.25
N THR A 404 17.54 -8.40 1.85
CA THR A 404 17.85 -9.23 0.68
C THR A 404 16.84 -8.92 -0.42
N MET A 405 17.35 -8.59 -1.61
CA MET A 405 16.54 -8.31 -2.79
C MET A 405 16.95 -9.21 -3.95
N ASP A 406 16.00 -10.03 -4.38
CA ASP A 406 16.20 -11.04 -5.40
C ASP A 406 15.23 -10.82 -6.55
N GLN A 407 15.75 -10.83 -7.77
CA GLN A 407 14.93 -10.95 -8.98
C GLN A 407 13.84 -9.88 -9.09
N SER A 408 14.11 -8.70 -8.55
CA SER A 408 13.09 -7.66 -8.34
C SER A 408 13.39 -6.42 -9.18
N THR A 409 12.35 -5.65 -9.47
CA THR A 409 12.44 -4.42 -10.27
C THR A 409 12.02 -3.20 -9.46
N LEU A 410 12.91 -2.22 -9.32
CA LEU A 410 12.67 -0.92 -8.69
C LEU A 410 12.78 0.18 -9.74
N SER A 411 11.65 0.78 -10.15
CA SER A 411 11.64 1.74 -11.24
C SER A 411 10.74 2.94 -11.03
N GLY A 412 11.21 4.13 -11.42
CA GLY A 412 10.40 5.35 -11.36
C GLY A 412 10.19 5.90 -9.95
N ASN A 413 10.95 5.46 -8.96
CA ASN A 413 10.81 5.94 -7.58
C ASN A 413 11.58 7.25 -7.38
N SER A 414 11.10 8.09 -6.45
CA SER A 414 11.63 9.44 -6.27
C SER A 414 11.88 9.79 -4.81
N ALA A 415 13.01 10.44 -4.52
CA ALA A 415 13.29 11.05 -3.22
C ALA A 415 13.49 12.56 -3.38
N ARG A 416 12.75 13.36 -2.60
CA ARG A 416 12.71 14.82 -2.73
C ARG A 416 12.90 15.50 -1.39
N GLY A 417 13.89 16.40 -1.30
CA GLY A 417 14.02 17.30 -0.17
C GLY A 417 12.92 18.36 -0.13
N GLY A 418 12.51 18.76 1.07
CA GLY A 418 11.51 19.80 1.29
C GLY A 418 12.07 21.19 1.03
N PRO A 419 11.25 22.17 0.61
CA PRO A 419 11.70 23.54 0.42
C PRO A 419 12.10 24.19 1.75
N GLY A 420 13.07 25.09 1.74
CA GLY A 420 13.37 25.94 2.88
C GLY A 420 12.23 26.94 3.16
N GLY A 421 12.08 27.32 4.43
CA GLY A 421 11.06 28.26 4.88
C GLY A 421 11.41 29.70 4.51
N LEU A 422 10.38 30.55 4.40
CA LEU A 422 10.57 31.97 4.12
C LEU A 422 11.20 32.69 5.31
N GLY A 423 12.02 33.71 5.04
CA GLY A 423 12.42 34.65 6.08
C GLY A 423 11.22 35.43 6.63
N GLY A 424 11.22 35.68 7.93
CA GLY A 424 10.16 36.38 8.64
C GLY A 424 10.03 37.83 8.20
N LEU A 425 8.79 38.30 8.08
CA LEU A 425 8.48 39.66 7.64
C LEU A 425 8.68 40.67 8.77
N SER A 426 9.37 41.76 8.48
CA SER A 426 9.50 42.91 9.37
C SER A 426 9.16 44.20 8.64
N CYS A 427 8.28 45.02 9.22
CA CYS A 427 7.84 46.28 8.64
C CYS A 427 8.16 47.43 9.58
N VAL A 428 9.06 48.32 9.16
CA VAL A 428 9.46 49.52 9.92
C VAL A 428 9.21 50.75 9.05
N HIS A 429 8.44 51.72 9.56
CA HIS A 429 8.13 52.98 8.88
C HIS A 429 7.72 52.82 7.39
N SER A 430 6.78 51.90 7.13
CA SER A 430 6.24 51.57 5.80
C SER A 430 7.17 50.80 4.84
N TYR A 431 8.39 50.45 5.26
CA TYR A 431 9.26 49.54 4.53
C TYR A 431 9.19 48.15 5.15
N CYS A 432 8.74 47.17 4.36
CA CYS A 432 8.73 45.77 4.76
C CYS A 432 9.88 45.02 4.09
N SER A 433 10.57 44.20 4.88
CA SER A 433 11.60 43.29 4.38
C SER A 433 11.51 41.93 5.09
N ARG A 434 11.88 40.87 4.38
CA ARG A 434 11.99 39.51 4.92
C ARG A 434 13.41 39.21 5.33
N SER A 435 13.54 38.48 6.44
CA SER A 435 14.82 37.92 6.89
C SER A 435 15.43 36.94 5.89
N TYR A 436 16.57 36.33 6.22
CA TYR A 436 17.14 35.24 5.41
C TYR A 436 16.18 34.06 5.31
N GLY A 437 16.02 33.51 4.11
CA GLY A 437 15.30 32.27 3.89
C GLY A 437 16.08 31.04 4.38
N GLY A 438 15.37 29.99 4.75
CA GLY A 438 15.97 28.74 5.23
C GLY A 438 16.53 27.88 4.10
N THR A 439 17.46 26.98 4.39
CA THR A 439 18.01 26.08 3.37
C THR A 439 16.99 25.03 2.94
N GLY A 440 17.04 24.60 1.69
CA GLY A 440 16.30 23.44 1.21
C GLY A 440 16.82 22.14 1.83
N GLY A 441 15.94 21.16 1.99
CA GLY A 441 16.29 19.83 2.47
C GLY A 441 16.93 18.96 1.39
N ASN A 442 17.66 17.94 1.80
CA ASN A 442 18.33 17.03 0.87
C ASN A 442 17.37 15.95 0.34
N GLY A 443 17.55 15.54 -0.90
CA GLY A 443 17.02 14.29 -1.44
C GLY A 443 18.13 13.25 -1.56
N SER A 444 17.87 11.99 -1.23
CA SER A 444 18.86 10.92 -1.38
C SER A 444 18.25 9.54 -1.66
N GLY A 445 18.85 8.78 -2.58
CA GLY A 445 18.50 7.38 -2.83
C GLY A 445 17.11 7.19 -3.42
N GLY A 446 16.90 7.54 -4.69
CA GLY A 446 15.60 7.39 -5.36
C GLY A 446 15.12 5.94 -5.38
N GLY A 447 16.00 5.02 -5.80
CA GLY A 447 15.78 3.57 -5.73
C GLY A 447 15.97 3.01 -4.32
N GLY A 448 17.06 3.38 -3.63
CA GLY A 448 17.32 2.90 -2.28
C GLY A 448 18.19 3.83 -1.46
N TYR A 449 17.92 3.91 -0.16
CA TYR A 449 18.79 4.55 0.84
C TYR A 449 19.18 3.51 1.88
N ASN A 450 20.45 3.11 1.90
CA ASN A 450 20.93 1.98 2.69
C ASN A 450 21.94 2.43 3.76
N THR A 451 21.53 2.34 5.01
CA THR A 451 22.37 2.48 6.21
C THR A 451 22.58 1.14 6.93
N GLY A 452 21.79 0.12 6.60
CA GLY A 452 21.95 -1.25 7.07
C GLY A 452 22.75 -2.13 6.10
N THR A 453 22.36 -3.39 6.00
CA THR A 453 22.95 -4.33 5.02
C THR A 453 21.99 -4.56 3.86
N LEU A 454 22.52 -4.49 2.63
CA LEU A 454 21.77 -4.78 1.41
C LEU A 454 22.54 -5.79 0.56
N THR A 455 21.93 -6.94 0.30
CA THR A 455 22.37 -7.88 -0.73
C THR A 455 21.36 -7.87 -1.86
N MET A 456 21.81 -7.50 -3.06
CA MET A 456 20.97 -7.42 -4.24
C MET A 456 21.46 -8.39 -5.31
N ARG A 457 20.59 -9.31 -5.73
CA ARG A 457 20.91 -10.37 -6.68
C ARG A 457 19.93 -10.34 -7.83
N GLN A 458 20.45 -10.39 -9.05
CA GLN A 458 19.66 -10.49 -10.28
C GLN A 458 18.51 -9.49 -10.29
N SER A 459 18.73 -8.24 -9.87
CA SER A 459 17.66 -7.24 -9.74
C SER A 459 17.94 -6.02 -10.60
N THR A 460 16.90 -5.25 -10.91
CA THR A 460 16.97 -4.08 -11.77
C THR A 460 16.51 -2.83 -11.02
N LEU A 461 17.39 -1.84 -10.87
CA LEU A 461 17.06 -0.47 -10.48
C LEU A 461 17.30 0.48 -11.66
N SER A 462 16.22 1.07 -12.19
CA SER A 462 16.33 2.04 -13.28
C SER A 462 15.31 3.17 -13.15
N SER A 463 15.52 4.28 -13.85
CA SER A 463 14.55 5.39 -13.93
C SER A 463 14.17 5.99 -12.57
N ASN A 464 14.97 5.81 -11.54
CA ASN A 464 14.74 6.42 -10.23
C ASN A 464 15.40 7.79 -10.18
N SER A 465 14.79 8.70 -9.42
CA SER A 465 15.17 10.12 -9.43
C SER A 465 15.34 10.69 -8.03
N VAL A 466 16.20 11.70 -7.91
CA VAL A 466 16.35 12.48 -6.67
C VAL A 466 16.35 13.97 -6.98
N ALA A 467 15.72 14.75 -6.11
CA ALA A 467 15.76 16.21 -6.14
C ALA A 467 16.02 16.80 -4.75
N GLY A 468 16.90 17.80 -4.67
CA GLY A 468 17.03 18.64 -3.48
C GLY A 468 15.87 19.63 -3.40
N GLY A 469 15.51 20.05 -2.18
CA GLY A 469 14.54 21.11 -1.98
C GLY A 469 15.12 22.47 -2.37
N PRO A 470 14.33 23.40 -2.93
CA PRO A 470 14.80 24.76 -3.14
C PRO A 470 15.02 25.45 -1.79
N GLY A 471 15.92 26.43 -1.76
CA GLY A 471 16.04 27.32 -0.60
C GLY A 471 14.82 28.23 -0.46
N GLY A 472 14.55 28.64 0.77
CA GLY A 472 13.51 29.61 1.09
C GLY A 472 13.91 31.01 0.66
N PHE A 473 12.91 31.84 0.37
CA PHE A 473 13.11 33.23 -0.05
C PHE A 473 13.27 34.17 1.16
N GLY A 474 14.15 35.16 1.01
CA GLY A 474 14.42 36.21 1.97
C GLY A 474 15.06 37.41 1.30
N ASP A 475 14.68 38.64 1.68
CA ASP A 475 15.20 39.85 1.03
C ASP A 475 16.67 40.08 1.35
N PHE A 476 17.12 39.67 2.54
CA PHE A 476 18.54 39.68 2.92
C PHE A 476 19.34 38.49 2.36
N GLY A 477 18.65 37.47 1.83
CA GLY A 477 19.29 36.32 1.20
C GLY A 477 18.37 35.12 1.05
N VAL A 478 18.49 34.43 -0.09
CA VAL A 478 17.82 33.16 -0.37
C VAL A 478 18.63 32.03 0.28
N GLY A 479 17.94 31.08 0.90
CA GLY A 479 18.58 29.89 1.45
C GLY A 479 19.26 29.05 0.36
N ALA A 480 20.30 28.30 0.73
CA ALA A 480 20.91 27.36 -0.21
C ALA A 480 19.92 26.24 -0.59
N PRO A 481 19.87 25.79 -1.86
CA PRO A 481 19.14 24.59 -2.21
C PRO A 481 19.76 23.36 -1.54
N GLY A 482 18.93 22.37 -1.24
CA GLY A 482 19.39 21.09 -0.74
C GLY A 482 20.07 20.26 -1.83
N SER A 483 20.84 19.26 -1.40
CA SER A 483 21.56 18.36 -2.30
C SER A 483 20.65 17.28 -2.89
N ALA A 484 20.94 16.86 -4.12
CA ALA A 484 20.35 15.68 -4.76
C ALA A 484 21.43 14.61 -4.93
N VAL A 485 21.32 13.49 -4.23
CA VAL A 485 22.37 12.46 -4.20
C VAL A 485 21.82 11.09 -4.56
N ALA A 486 22.43 10.42 -5.54
CA ALA A 486 22.14 9.05 -5.94
C ALA A 486 20.67 8.76 -6.27
N GLY A 487 20.32 8.89 -7.56
CA GLY A 487 19.07 8.41 -8.12
C GLY A 487 18.85 6.92 -7.87
N GLY A 488 19.90 6.11 -8.04
CA GLY A 488 19.86 4.68 -7.80
C GLY A 488 19.93 4.35 -6.30
N ILE A 489 21.14 4.14 -5.78
CA ILE A 489 21.35 3.74 -4.38
C ILE A 489 22.29 4.71 -3.66
N TYR A 490 21.79 5.31 -2.57
CA TYR A 490 22.64 5.94 -1.56
C TYR A 490 23.07 4.86 -0.56
N GLN A 491 24.37 4.57 -0.46
CA GLN A 491 24.92 3.58 0.46
C GLN A 491 25.85 4.25 1.46
N SER A 492 25.74 3.84 2.73
CA SER A 492 26.67 4.26 3.79
C SER A 492 27.18 3.12 4.68
N ASN A 493 26.79 1.86 4.40
CA ASN A 493 27.22 0.71 5.18
C ASN A 493 27.59 -0.51 4.32
N VAL A 494 26.77 -1.57 4.21
CA VAL A 494 27.11 -2.74 3.37
C VAL A 494 26.18 -2.85 2.18
N LEU A 495 26.76 -2.92 0.98
CA LEU A 495 26.06 -3.21 -0.27
C LEU A 495 26.82 -4.27 -1.05
N THR A 496 26.16 -5.39 -1.34
CA THR A 496 26.66 -6.42 -2.25
C THR A 496 25.76 -6.53 -3.46
N LEU A 497 26.35 -6.49 -4.65
CA LEU A 497 25.65 -6.66 -5.92
C LEU A 497 26.07 -7.98 -6.56
N PHE A 498 25.11 -8.71 -7.12
CA PHE A 498 25.31 -9.91 -7.92
C PHE A 498 24.43 -9.90 -9.15
N ASN A 499 24.99 -9.99 -10.36
CA ASN A 499 24.21 -10.06 -11.60
C ASN A 499 23.10 -9.00 -11.71
N SER A 500 23.34 -7.79 -11.20
CA SER A 500 22.29 -6.77 -11.06
C SER A 500 22.55 -5.53 -11.89
N ILE A 501 21.47 -4.81 -12.21
CA ILE A 501 21.47 -3.53 -12.92
C ILE A 501 21.12 -2.43 -11.94
N VAL A 502 21.96 -1.40 -11.87
CA VAL A 502 21.66 -0.09 -11.30
C VAL A 502 22.13 0.93 -12.32
N ALA A 503 21.22 1.31 -13.23
CA ALA A 503 21.55 2.17 -14.36
C ALA A 503 20.33 2.95 -14.86
N GLY A 504 20.57 4.14 -15.42
CA GLY A 504 19.51 5.03 -15.89
C GLY A 504 18.81 5.78 -14.75
N ASN A 505 19.50 6.03 -13.64
CA ASN A 505 18.97 6.78 -12.51
C ASN A 505 19.59 8.18 -12.43
N ILE A 506 18.82 9.18 -11.95
CA ILE A 506 19.24 10.58 -11.90
C ILE A 506 19.27 11.13 -10.47
N PRO A 507 20.29 11.92 -10.08
CA PRO A 507 21.38 12.43 -10.91
C PRO A 507 22.55 11.46 -11.11
N SER A 508 22.64 10.40 -10.31
CA SER A 508 23.70 9.39 -10.38
C SER A 508 23.20 8.01 -9.98
N GLU A 509 23.93 6.97 -10.36
CA GLU A 509 23.58 5.59 -10.03
C GLU A 509 23.84 5.26 -8.55
N PHE A 510 24.94 5.77 -8.00
CA PHE A 510 25.36 5.46 -6.64
C PHE A 510 25.91 6.68 -5.90
N PHE A 511 25.86 6.56 -4.58
CA PHE A 511 26.77 7.22 -3.64
C PHE A 511 27.30 6.16 -2.68
N GLY A 512 28.61 6.22 -2.38
CA GLY A 512 29.29 5.23 -1.55
C GLY A 512 29.96 4.11 -2.37
N THR A 513 30.27 2.99 -1.72
CA THR A 513 30.97 1.84 -2.31
C THR A 513 30.14 0.57 -2.22
N PHE A 514 30.45 -0.42 -3.05
CA PHE A 514 29.80 -1.72 -3.02
C PHE A 514 30.79 -2.84 -3.29
N THR A 515 30.47 -4.02 -2.80
CA THR A 515 31.15 -5.25 -3.17
C THR A 515 30.49 -5.81 -4.42
N ALA A 516 31.24 -5.82 -5.52
CA ALA A 516 30.83 -6.47 -6.75
C ALA A 516 31.09 -7.97 -6.65
N THR A 517 30.03 -8.77 -6.75
CA THR A 517 30.10 -10.21 -6.96
C THR A 517 29.43 -10.52 -8.30
N GLY A 518 29.90 -11.51 -9.05
CA GLY A 518 29.44 -11.73 -10.43
C GLY A 518 29.62 -10.50 -11.33
N ASN A 519 28.79 -10.38 -12.38
CA ASN A 519 28.86 -9.28 -13.34
C ASN A 519 27.72 -8.29 -13.11
N ASN A 520 27.97 -6.99 -13.06
CA ASN A 520 26.94 -5.99 -12.76
C ASN A 520 26.98 -4.84 -13.77
N ILE A 521 25.83 -4.25 -14.06
CA ILE A 521 25.74 -3.00 -14.84
C ILE A 521 25.46 -1.87 -13.85
N ALA A 522 26.51 -1.12 -13.51
CA ALA A 522 26.48 -0.04 -12.52
C ALA A 522 26.69 1.35 -13.14
N ASN A 523 26.75 1.43 -14.47
CA ASN A 523 26.88 2.65 -15.26
C ASN A 523 26.44 2.39 -16.72
N GLY A 524 26.33 3.45 -17.51
CA GLY A 524 25.99 3.37 -18.92
C GLY A 524 24.50 3.13 -19.16
N ASN A 525 24.14 2.89 -20.44
CA ASN A 525 22.76 2.61 -20.82
C ASN A 525 22.53 1.08 -20.85
N PRO A 526 21.67 0.53 -19.98
CA PRO A 526 21.38 -0.90 -19.96
C PRO A 526 20.47 -1.34 -21.12
N LEU A 527 19.94 -0.40 -21.93
CA LEU A 527 19.03 -0.65 -23.06
C LEU A 527 17.87 -1.55 -22.64
N LEU A 528 17.09 -1.12 -21.65
CA LEU A 528 15.94 -1.85 -21.14
C LEU A 528 14.64 -1.39 -21.81
N ALA A 529 13.67 -2.30 -21.89
CA ALA A 529 12.32 -1.93 -22.26
C ALA A 529 11.67 -1.04 -21.18
N PRO A 530 10.63 -0.26 -21.52
CA PRO A 530 9.82 0.45 -20.53
C PRO A 530 9.26 -0.50 -19.46
N LEU A 531 8.94 0.00 -18.26
CA LEU A 531 8.32 -0.82 -17.22
C LEU A 531 6.92 -1.30 -17.68
N GLY A 532 6.71 -2.61 -17.75
CA GLY A 532 5.47 -3.19 -18.27
C GLY A 532 5.28 -4.66 -17.88
N TYR A 533 4.12 -5.23 -18.23
CA TYR A 533 3.88 -6.67 -18.06
C TYR A 533 4.47 -7.44 -19.24
N TYR A 534 5.42 -8.33 -18.95
CA TYR A 534 6.17 -9.10 -19.93
C TYR A 534 6.06 -10.62 -19.70
N GLY A 535 4.90 -11.06 -19.18
CA GLY A 535 4.55 -12.48 -18.98
C GLY A 535 4.61 -13.01 -17.54
N GLY A 536 5.00 -12.18 -16.56
CA GLY A 536 5.09 -12.55 -15.14
C GLY A 536 4.02 -11.90 -14.24
N PRO A 537 4.03 -12.21 -12.92
CA PRO A 537 3.04 -11.71 -11.97
C PRO A 537 3.20 -10.22 -11.63
N THR A 538 4.35 -9.63 -11.93
CA THR A 538 4.64 -8.21 -11.68
C THR A 538 5.27 -7.57 -12.92
N LYS A 539 5.28 -6.22 -12.98
CA LYS A 539 5.89 -5.48 -14.09
C LYS A 539 7.41 -5.57 -14.04
N THR A 540 8.06 -5.73 -15.20
CA THR A 540 9.51 -5.86 -15.32
C THR A 540 10.07 -4.94 -16.42
N GLN A 541 11.39 -4.97 -16.61
CA GLN A 541 12.09 -4.25 -17.68
C GLN A 541 13.10 -5.19 -18.36
N PRO A 542 12.67 -6.02 -19.34
CA PRO A 542 13.58 -6.91 -20.05
C PRO A 542 14.66 -6.14 -20.84
N PRO A 543 15.86 -6.71 -21.01
CA PRO A 543 16.86 -6.22 -21.96
C PRO A 543 16.29 -6.10 -23.39
N MET A 544 16.58 -5.01 -24.09
CA MET A 544 16.29 -4.88 -25.52
C MET A 544 17.43 -5.45 -26.36
N ALA A 545 17.18 -5.69 -27.65
CA ALA A 545 18.21 -6.12 -28.60
C ALA A 545 19.44 -5.19 -28.56
N GLY A 546 20.64 -5.78 -28.43
CA GLY A 546 21.90 -5.04 -28.30
C GLY A 546 22.23 -4.58 -26.87
N SER A 547 21.40 -4.93 -25.88
CA SER A 547 21.69 -4.62 -24.47
C SER A 547 22.98 -5.31 -23.98
N PRO A 548 23.81 -4.60 -23.18
CA PRO A 548 24.98 -5.20 -22.52
C PRO A 548 24.61 -6.22 -21.43
N ALA A 549 23.32 -6.40 -21.11
CA ALA A 549 22.86 -7.35 -20.10
C ALA A 549 22.70 -8.78 -20.65
N ILE A 550 22.61 -8.94 -21.97
CA ILE A 550 22.32 -10.21 -22.66
C ILE A 550 23.50 -11.16 -22.51
N ASP A 551 23.25 -12.38 -22.02
CA ASP A 551 24.26 -13.43 -21.81
C ASP A 551 25.53 -12.95 -21.04
N ALA A 552 25.36 -11.97 -20.15
CA ALA A 552 26.48 -11.28 -19.51
C ALA A 552 26.64 -11.60 -18.01
N GLY A 553 25.71 -12.34 -17.42
CA GLY A 553 25.73 -12.67 -15.99
C GLY A 553 26.69 -13.81 -15.64
N ALA A 554 27.14 -13.84 -14.38
CA ALA A 554 27.86 -14.98 -13.82
C ALA A 554 26.91 -16.17 -13.54
N ALA A 555 27.46 -17.39 -13.42
CA ALA A 555 26.69 -18.58 -13.08
C ALA A 555 25.88 -18.39 -11.78
N THR A 556 24.66 -18.92 -11.74
CA THR A 556 23.69 -18.67 -10.67
C THR A 556 22.98 -19.95 -10.23
N THR A 557 22.47 -19.96 -9.00
CA THR A 557 21.65 -21.06 -8.45
C THR A 557 20.15 -20.83 -8.60
N PHE A 558 19.73 -19.62 -8.99
CA PHE A 558 18.33 -19.33 -9.25
C PHE A 558 17.85 -20.08 -10.50
N THR A 559 16.73 -20.78 -10.40
CA THR A 559 16.17 -21.58 -11.50
C THR A 559 15.22 -20.79 -12.39
N ASN A 560 14.59 -19.74 -11.86
CA ASN A 560 13.62 -18.89 -12.57
C ASN A 560 14.00 -17.41 -12.48
N ASP A 561 13.48 -16.55 -13.35
CA ASP A 561 13.59 -15.08 -13.29
C ASP A 561 12.40 -14.45 -12.56
N GLN A 562 12.32 -13.11 -12.55
CA GLN A 562 11.21 -12.37 -11.94
C GLN A 562 9.82 -12.87 -12.35
N ARG A 563 9.69 -13.30 -13.60
CA ARG A 563 8.41 -13.68 -14.20
C ARG A 563 8.05 -15.13 -13.91
N GLY A 564 8.99 -15.90 -13.37
CA GLY A 564 8.85 -17.34 -13.18
C GLY A 564 9.31 -18.17 -14.39
N PHE A 565 10.01 -17.56 -15.37
CA PHE A 565 10.58 -18.30 -16.50
C PHE A 565 11.99 -18.80 -16.19
N PRO A 566 12.49 -19.87 -16.84
CA PRO A 566 13.84 -20.39 -16.60
C PRO A 566 14.91 -19.30 -16.66
N ARG A 567 15.82 -19.30 -15.67
CA ARG A 567 16.82 -18.24 -15.47
C ARG A 567 18.05 -18.33 -16.37
N GLN A 568 18.24 -19.45 -17.06
CA GLN A 568 19.31 -19.57 -18.03
C GLN A 568 18.74 -20.24 -19.27
N ARG A 569 18.59 -19.45 -20.33
CA ARG A 569 18.12 -19.89 -21.66
C ARG A 569 19.22 -19.80 -22.72
N GLY A 570 20.21 -18.94 -22.51
CA GLY A 570 21.39 -18.79 -23.35
C GLY A 570 22.68 -19.34 -22.71
N PRO A 571 23.84 -19.03 -23.31
CA PRO A 571 25.16 -19.36 -22.77
C PRO A 571 25.38 -18.94 -21.32
N ALA A 572 24.77 -17.84 -20.87
CA ALA A 572 24.86 -17.32 -19.51
C ALA A 572 23.55 -16.60 -19.12
N PRO A 573 23.22 -16.47 -17.83
CA PRO A 573 22.03 -15.72 -17.44
C PRO A 573 22.18 -14.23 -17.79
N GLU A 574 21.08 -13.55 -18.05
CA GLU A 574 21.08 -12.09 -18.18
C GLU A 574 21.47 -11.40 -16.85
N ILE A 575 22.06 -10.21 -16.94
CA ILE A 575 22.17 -9.29 -15.78
C ILE A 575 20.79 -8.62 -15.57
N GLY A 576 20.35 -8.49 -14.32
CA GLY A 576 19.08 -7.86 -13.94
C GLY A 576 17.95 -8.86 -13.65
N ALA A 577 16.73 -8.36 -13.48
CA ALA A 577 15.57 -9.13 -13.01
C ALA A 577 15.01 -10.17 -13.99
N VAL A 578 15.35 -10.07 -15.27
CA VAL A 578 14.68 -10.79 -16.35
C VAL A 578 15.69 -11.57 -17.18
N GLU A 579 15.30 -12.77 -17.62
CA GLU A 579 15.97 -13.55 -18.66
C GLU A 579 15.30 -13.32 -20.02
N GLY A 580 16.04 -13.07 -21.08
CA GLY A 580 15.58 -12.97 -22.46
C GLY A 580 15.42 -11.54 -22.98
N VAL A 581 15.39 -11.44 -24.31
CA VAL A 581 15.44 -10.19 -25.06
C VAL A 581 14.06 -9.73 -25.51
N PHE A 582 13.75 -8.45 -25.30
CA PHE A 582 12.58 -7.78 -25.85
C PHE A 582 12.92 -7.09 -27.18
N ASN A 583 12.18 -7.41 -28.24
CA ASN A 583 12.37 -6.80 -29.56
C ASN A 583 11.14 -5.97 -29.94
N VAL A 584 11.35 -4.66 -30.14
CA VAL A 584 10.30 -3.65 -30.42
C VAL A 584 9.96 -3.57 -31.91
N ALA A 585 10.85 -4.03 -32.79
CA ALA A 585 10.69 -3.88 -34.22
C ALA A 585 9.76 -4.97 -34.80
N ILE A 586 8.50 -4.59 -35.02
CA ILE A 586 7.51 -5.21 -35.92
C ILE A 586 7.32 -6.73 -35.68
N PRO A 587 6.18 -7.18 -35.13
CA PRO A 587 5.96 -8.60 -34.96
C PRO A 587 6.03 -9.33 -36.29
N LEU A 588 5.82 -8.76 -37.48
CA LEU A 588 5.98 -9.50 -38.74
C LEU A 588 7.45 -9.65 -39.19
N ALA A 589 8.04 -10.82 -38.94
CA ALA A 589 9.38 -11.19 -39.36
C ALA A 589 9.46 -11.59 -40.84
N ASN A 590 8.40 -12.22 -41.37
CA ASN A 590 8.31 -12.62 -42.77
C ASN A 590 6.85 -12.82 -43.19
N LEU A 591 6.51 -12.53 -44.46
CA LEU A 591 5.25 -12.91 -45.09
C LEU A 591 5.54 -13.31 -46.53
N THR A 592 5.44 -14.59 -46.83
CA THR A 592 5.78 -15.15 -48.14
C THR A 592 4.73 -16.12 -48.63
N ARG A 593 4.51 -16.11 -49.95
CA ARG A 593 3.75 -17.16 -50.63
C ARG A 593 4.73 -18.26 -51.06
N LEU A 594 4.49 -19.48 -50.59
CA LEU A 594 5.33 -20.64 -50.92
C LEU A 594 5.02 -21.13 -52.35
N ALA A 595 5.92 -21.93 -52.92
CA ALA A 595 5.78 -22.44 -54.29
C ALA A 595 4.49 -23.26 -54.53
N ASN A 596 3.95 -23.88 -53.47
CA ASN A 596 2.67 -24.59 -53.51
C ASN A 596 1.43 -23.68 -53.36
N GLY A 597 1.62 -22.36 -53.33
CA GLY A 597 0.56 -21.36 -53.26
C GLY A 597 0.04 -21.02 -51.87
N THR A 598 0.46 -21.76 -50.83
CA THR A 598 0.15 -21.47 -49.41
C THR A 598 0.90 -20.22 -48.93
N VAL A 599 0.42 -19.59 -47.86
CA VAL A 599 1.05 -18.37 -47.31
C VAL A 599 1.68 -18.70 -45.95
N GLN A 600 2.98 -18.43 -45.81
CA GLN A 600 3.68 -18.51 -44.54
C GLN A 600 3.88 -17.11 -43.98
N LEU A 601 3.56 -16.95 -42.71
CA LEU A 601 3.82 -15.76 -41.93
C LEU A 601 4.69 -16.13 -40.72
N ALA A 602 5.74 -15.34 -40.51
CA ALA A 602 6.61 -15.46 -39.37
C ALA A 602 6.49 -14.18 -38.54
N ILE A 603 6.45 -14.33 -37.23
CA ILE A 603 6.42 -13.22 -36.30
C ILE A 603 7.48 -13.27 -35.20
N THR A 604 7.99 -12.12 -34.79
CA THR A 604 8.77 -11.96 -33.56
C THR A 604 7.83 -11.62 -32.40
N SER A 605 7.93 -12.39 -31.32
CA SER A 605 7.12 -12.21 -30.11
C SER A 605 7.72 -12.93 -28.90
N PHE A 606 7.15 -12.76 -27.70
CA PHE A 606 7.60 -13.48 -26.49
C PHE A 606 7.50 -15.00 -26.68
N SER A 607 8.52 -15.77 -26.30
CA SER A 607 8.40 -17.23 -26.19
C SER A 607 7.31 -17.57 -25.16
N GLY A 608 6.30 -18.37 -25.49
CA GLY A 608 5.12 -18.54 -24.64
C GLY A 608 4.00 -19.37 -25.30
N PRO A 609 2.77 -19.38 -24.74
CA PRO A 609 1.65 -20.09 -25.34
C PRO A 609 1.37 -19.60 -26.76
N ALA A 610 0.96 -20.54 -27.62
CA ALA A 610 0.95 -20.35 -29.07
C ALA A 610 -0.01 -19.23 -29.53
N HIS A 611 0.46 -18.38 -30.44
CA HIS A 611 -0.25 -17.19 -30.93
C HIS A 611 -1.37 -17.61 -31.86
N THR A 612 -2.59 -17.10 -31.68
CA THR A 612 -3.70 -17.45 -32.59
C THR A 612 -3.63 -16.60 -33.86
N VAL A 613 -3.71 -17.24 -35.01
CA VAL A 613 -3.79 -16.58 -36.31
C VAL A 613 -5.22 -16.61 -36.82
N LEU A 614 -5.81 -15.43 -36.97
CA LEU A 614 -7.12 -15.25 -37.60
C LEU A 614 -6.94 -14.78 -39.04
N ALA A 615 -7.90 -15.11 -39.90
CA ALA A 615 -7.89 -14.66 -41.28
C ALA A 615 -9.28 -14.34 -41.84
N ALA A 616 -9.33 -13.36 -42.75
CA ALA A 616 -10.55 -12.92 -43.42
C ALA A 616 -10.28 -12.55 -44.89
N THR A 617 -11.32 -12.46 -45.71
CA THR A 617 -11.24 -11.96 -47.10
C THR A 617 -11.60 -10.47 -47.21
N ASN A 618 -12.12 -9.87 -46.13
CA ASN A 618 -12.44 -8.46 -46.04
C ASN A 618 -12.04 -7.93 -44.65
N VAL A 619 -11.13 -6.97 -44.60
CA VAL A 619 -10.61 -6.39 -43.36
C VAL A 619 -11.66 -5.66 -42.53
N ALA A 620 -12.77 -5.21 -43.15
CA ALA A 620 -13.85 -4.49 -42.48
C ALA A 620 -14.82 -5.41 -41.71
N LEU A 621 -14.65 -6.73 -41.76
CA LEU A 621 -15.52 -7.66 -41.03
C LEU A 621 -15.35 -7.52 -39.52
N PRO A 622 -16.44 -7.60 -38.73
CA PRO A 622 -16.36 -7.67 -37.27
C PRO A 622 -15.60 -8.93 -36.84
N ARG A 623 -14.98 -8.92 -35.64
CA ARG A 623 -14.05 -9.96 -35.19
C ARG A 623 -14.63 -11.38 -35.23
N ASN A 624 -15.92 -11.55 -34.98
CA ASN A 624 -16.62 -12.85 -35.08
C ASN A 624 -16.79 -13.36 -36.53
N GLY A 625 -16.54 -12.52 -37.54
CA GLY A 625 -16.49 -12.89 -38.95
C GLY A 625 -15.10 -13.30 -39.45
N TRP A 626 -14.07 -13.34 -38.60
CA TRP A 626 -12.74 -13.81 -38.94
C TRP A 626 -12.58 -15.30 -38.62
N SER A 627 -12.04 -16.08 -39.55
CA SER A 627 -11.81 -17.52 -39.36
C SER A 627 -10.57 -17.75 -38.50
N ASN A 628 -10.68 -18.62 -37.50
CA ASN A 628 -9.53 -19.06 -36.71
C ASN A 628 -8.76 -20.16 -37.45
N LEU A 629 -7.50 -19.90 -37.79
CA LEU A 629 -6.64 -20.83 -38.54
C LEU A 629 -5.78 -21.72 -37.63
N GLY A 630 -5.77 -21.47 -36.32
CA GLY A 630 -4.93 -22.19 -35.36
C GLY A 630 -3.77 -21.36 -34.84
N SER A 631 -2.74 -22.05 -34.34
CA SER A 631 -1.68 -21.42 -33.58
C SER A 631 -0.34 -21.37 -34.31
N ALA A 632 0.37 -20.24 -34.24
CA ALA A 632 1.75 -20.13 -34.69
C ALA A 632 2.69 -20.89 -33.75
N ALA A 633 3.61 -21.68 -34.31
CA ALA A 633 4.57 -22.46 -33.55
C ALA A 633 5.92 -21.73 -33.50
N GLU A 634 6.57 -21.73 -32.34
CA GLU A 634 7.90 -21.18 -32.21
C GLU A 634 8.93 -22.06 -32.95
N ASN A 635 9.69 -21.47 -33.86
CA ASN A 635 10.64 -22.19 -34.71
C ASN A 635 11.87 -21.31 -35.02
N PRO A 636 13.06 -21.61 -34.46
CA PRO A 636 13.34 -22.66 -33.47
C PRO A 636 12.70 -22.36 -32.09
N PRO A 637 12.42 -23.37 -31.25
CA PRO A 637 11.92 -23.14 -29.89
C PRO A 637 12.85 -22.22 -29.07
N GLY A 638 12.28 -21.24 -28.37
CA GLY A 638 13.00 -20.25 -27.56
C GLY A 638 13.58 -19.03 -28.31
N SER A 639 13.43 -18.96 -29.63
CA SER A 639 13.98 -17.85 -30.44
C SER A 639 13.13 -16.57 -30.43
N GLY A 640 11.89 -16.64 -29.93
CA GLY A 640 10.89 -15.60 -30.12
C GLY A 640 10.37 -15.50 -31.55
N LEU A 641 10.78 -16.38 -32.47
CA LEU A 641 10.28 -16.44 -33.85
C LEU A 641 9.16 -17.48 -33.95
N PHE A 642 7.93 -17.04 -34.15
CA PHE A 642 6.77 -17.91 -34.37
C PHE A 642 6.40 -17.97 -35.84
N GLN A 643 6.20 -19.16 -36.37
CA GLN A 643 5.83 -19.39 -37.77
C GLN A 643 4.45 -20.04 -37.85
N PHE A 644 3.68 -19.61 -38.84
CA PHE A 644 2.40 -20.20 -39.19
C PHE A 644 2.26 -20.29 -40.70
N THR A 645 1.65 -21.38 -41.18
CA THR A 645 1.35 -21.57 -42.60
C THR A 645 -0.17 -21.68 -42.80
N ASP A 646 -0.76 -20.71 -43.49
CA ASP A 646 -2.15 -20.78 -43.95
C ASP A 646 -2.24 -21.72 -45.17
N LEU A 647 -2.62 -22.97 -44.89
CA LEU A 647 -2.84 -24.00 -45.90
C LEU A 647 -4.07 -23.73 -46.79
N GLN A 648 -5.00 -22.87 -46.35
CA GLN A 648 -6.23 -22.56 -47.07
C GLN A 648 -6.10 -21.33 -47.98
N ALA A 649 -4.96 -20.62 -47.93
CA ALA A 649 -4.74 -19.39 -48.67
C ALA A 649 -4.91 -19.55 -50.20
N THR A 650 -4.72 -20.76 -50.75
CA THR A 650 -4.93 -21.05 -52.17
C THR A 650 -6.39 -20.92 -52.63
N ASN A 651 -7.34 -21.01 -51.70
CA ASN A 651 -8.78 -20.98 -52.00
C ASN A 651 -9.33 -19.56 -52.10
N TYR A 652 -8.51 -18.54 -51.83
CA TYR A 652 -8.94 -17.14 -51.74
C TYR A 652 -8.03 -16.25 -52.58
N ALA A 653 -8.62 -15.35 -53.38
CA ALA A 653 -7.87 -14.39 -54.19
C ALA A 653 -7.21 -13.29 -53.33
N GLN A 654 -7.75 -13.02 -52.14
CA GLN A 654 -7.22 -12.07 -51.17
C GLN A 654 -7.43 -12.59 -49.75
N ARG A 655 -6.44 -12.34 -48.89
CA ARG A 655 -6.44 -12.74 -47.48
C ARG A 655 -5.86 -11.61 -46.63
N PHE A 656 -6.50 -11.34 -45.51
CA PHE A 656 -6.03 -10.49 -44.43
C PHE A 656 -5.79 -11.34 -43.19
N TYR A 657 -4.77 -11.00 -42.41
CA TYR A 657 -4.40 -11.73 -41.20
C TYR A 657 -4.47 -10.82 -39.98
N GLN A 658 -4.98 -11.35 -38.88
CA GLN A 658 -4.91 -10.72 -37.57
C GLN A 658 -4.29 -11.72 -36.60
N ILE A 659 -3.18 -11.35 -35.98
CA ILE A 659 -2.44 -12.24 -35.09
C ILE A 659 -2.67 -11.77 -33.67
N SER A 660 -3.27 -12.63 -32.85
CA SER A 660 -3.43 -12.36 -31.43
C SER A 660 -2.12 -12.72 -30.73
N VAL A 661 -1.33 -11.69 -30.44
CA VAL A 661 -0.23 -11.82 -29.48
C VAL A 661 -0.88 -12.00 -28.10
N PRO A 662 -0.45 -12.96 -27.28
CA PRO A 662 -0.90 -13.04 -25.90
C PRO A 662 -0.54 -11.73 -25.19
N VAL A 663 -1.49 -10.80 -25.12
CA VAL A 663 -1.55 -9.84 -24.02
C VAL A 663 -2.22 -10.64 -22.91
N ARG A 664 -1.46 -10.93 -21.86
CA ARG A 664 -2.09 -11.43 -20.63
C ARG A 664 -2.10 -10.29 -19.65
#